data_AF-A0A1F0BFK9-F1
#
_entry.id   AF-A0A1F0BFK9-F1
#
_cell.length_a   1.000
_cell.length_b   1.000
_cell.length_c   1.000
_cell.angle_alpha   90.00
_cell.angle_beta   90.00
_cell.angle_gamma   90.00
#
_symmetry.space_group_name_H-M   'P 1'
#
loop_
_entity.id
_entity.type
_entity.pdbx_description
1 polymer ?
#
loop_
_entity_poly.entity_id
_entity_poly.type
_entity_poly.pdbx_seq_one_letter_code
_entity_poly.pdbx_strand_id
1 'polypeptide(L)'
;MKKTKVAVALGAFLFLSVGARVEADTSSQSDVNRIHFINTKGSPGTDAILLESNGHYALIDMGEDYDFPDGSDPLYPLRSGIITSNFYAIEDRLFRHLDHVGVQKLDFMLGTHVHSDHIGGADEVLKKYKVDKFYLKRYSDDRIATQWGLWDNLFNYNNALNAARKYGVNLIQDISDNDSHFKLGDMDIQLYNYKNEYGPDGKLKKVYDDNPNSIVAVVTVNGKKIYLGGDLDNVYGAEDRLGPQIGKVDLMKWNHHLDGKVSNSINFLNNLSPSIVVQTTGLDINVQATRDKLKEMNVQVVHASSDKKDATVFDIKTDGINNISQDYPDIPNTTARWITEDGYKKYYFADDQMATGWHTINGEKYFFNGKGHLQQDKWLQDFDDEGTLKSLYMDKDGKLQTSKWLQIDKHWYYVDSKGYRKESELAIIDGKTYYFDEKGIMQTGTRTVNGATLVFDDTGALSNEVRASSWNKIGNKWYYLDENKKMTIGFKEIDGKLYYFNEAGEMGTYWQYTHQKWYYFSASGEMKRGWLNDAGKWYYLDPKTGEMFTGLNKIDGKLYRFNDGGVMATGWEQFDNKWYYYTSSGDQKKGWLKYNNDWYYLELKDGEMVTGTKEIDGQQYSFKDSGAMVTGWKQTDDKWYYYASSGELKKGWIKYAGDWYYLDSKDGEMVTGTKEIDGQQYSFKASGAMVTGWKQEDDKWYYYASSGEQKKGWIKSAGKWYYLNQNDGVMVTGRQEIDGVKYSFNQSGAMETGWVFDGKDWYYHKESGAAETGWFKYSGKWYYLDTETGKMVTGIHKVSGDYYYFNKSGEMQVGWIQEKGDWYYFKPSGEMLRNATTPDGYKVGSDGRMLPNGVTTTTSTTTTTPNTTTTVEEPTSTEATLRESAEHTAESTTSSEEKSVPASSDKVSD
;
A
#
# COMPACT_ATOMS: atom_id res chain seq x y z
N MET A 1 3.72 86.06 -47.37
CA MET A 1 2.61 85.69 -46.47
C MET A 1 1.76 84.64 -47.18
N LYS A 2 1.41 83.51 -46.54
CA LYS A 2 0.36 82.58 -46.99
C LYS A 2 -0.39 82.04 -45.76
N LYS A 3 -1.72 81.94 -45.84
CA LYS A 3 -2.58 81.52 -44.72
C LYS A 3 -3.06 80.07 -44.89
N THR A 4 -2.94 79.33 -43.80
CA THR A 4 -3.95 78.43 -43.21
C THR A 4 -5.01 77.79 -44.12
N LYS A 5 -5.04 76.46 -44.13
CA LYS A 5 -6.26 75.68 -43.86
C LYS A 5 -5.97 74.65 -42.77
N VAL A 6 -7.00 74.26 -42.03
CA VAL A 6 -6.90 73.38 -40.86
C VAL A 6 -7.12 71.93 -41.27
N ALA A 7 -6.35 71.02 -40.67
CA ALA A 7 -6.67 69.61 -40.54
C ALA A 7 -6.53 69.24 -39.06
N VAL A 8 -7.50 68.52 -38.51
CA VAL A 8 -7.48 68.00 -37.13
C VAL A 8 -7.31 66.49 -37.20
N ALA A 9 -6.27 65.98 -36.54
CA ALA A 9 -6.11 64.55 -36.33
C ALA A 9 -6.53 64.21 -34.90
N LEU A 10 -7.52 63.33 -34.76
CA LEU A 10 -7.58 62.43 -33.61
C LEU A 10 -6.70 61.23 -33.97
N GLY A 11 -5.89 60.65 -33.08
CA GLY A 11 -5.87 60.83 -31.63
C GLY A 11 -6.12 59.48 -30.99
N ALA A 12 -5.05 58.70 -30.82
CA ALA A 12 -5.15 57.33 -30.31
C ALA A 12 -5.60 57.33 -28.85
N PHE A 13 -6.78 56.76 -28.58
CA PHE A 13 -7.27 56.56 -27.23
C PHE A 13 -6.78 55.21 -26.69
N LEU A 14 -5.81 55.26 -25.78
CA LEU A 14 -5.58 54.18 -24.83
C LEU A 14 -6.81 54.09 -23.91
N PHE A 15 -7.46 52.94 -23.86
CA PHE A 15 -8.43 52.65 -22.81
C PHE A 15 -7.71 52.28 -21.52
N LEU A 16 -7.57 53.26 -20.63
CA LEU A 16 -7.24 53.04 -19.23
C LEU A 16 -8.45 52.41 -18.51
N SER A 17 -8.51 51.08 -18.46
CA SER A 17 -9.29 50.40 -17.44
C SER A 17 -8.56 50.52 -16.11
N VAL A 18 -9.14 51.25 -15.16
CA VAL A 18 -8.60 51.37 -13.80
C VAL A 18 -8.98 50.12 -13.00
N GLY A 19 -8.40 48.98 -13.39
CA GLY A 19 -8.22 47.87 -12.46
C GLY A 19 -7.18 48.29 -11.43
N ALA A 20 -7.50 48.16 -10.14
CA ALA A 20 -6.55 48.51 -9.10
C ALA A 20 -5.36 47.56 -9.15
N ARG A 21 -4.21 48.04 -9.62
CA ARG A 21 -2.92 47.42 -9.28
C ARG A 21 -2.75 47.57 -7.77
N VAL A 22 -3.11 46.53 -7.03
CA VAL A 22 -2.43 46.22 -5.78
C VAL A 22 -0.97 46.04 -6.16
N GLU A 23 -0.10 46.95 -5.71
CA GLU A 23 1.32 46.67 -5.70
C GLU A 23 1.51 45.54 -4.70
N ALA A 24 1.69 44.32 -5.22
CA ALA A 24 1.93 43.13 -4.41
C ALA A 24 3.28 43.35 -3.71
N ASP A 25 3.21 43.72 -2.44
CA ASP A 25 4.36 44.06 -1.61
C ASP A 25 5.27 42.83 -1.54
N THR A 26 6.43 42.88 -2.21
CA THR A 26 7.34 41.74 -2.39
C THR A 26 8.16 41.46 -1.13
N SER A 27 7.46 41.37 0.00
CA SER A 27 7.87 40.60 1.15
C SER A 27 8.14 39.17 0.70
N SER A 28 9.32 38.65 1.02
CA SER A 28 9.63 37.23 0.86
C SER A 28 8.74 36.45 1.84
N GLN A 29 7.74 35.73 1.33
CA GLN A 29 6.89 34.87 2.15
C GLN A 29 7.68 33.64 2.62
N SER A 30 8.34 33.77 3.76
CA SER A 30 8.93 32.67 4.52
C SER A 30 7.86 31.84 5.22
N ASP A 31 8.15 30.56 5.42
CA ASP A 31 7.31 29.55 6.08
C ASP A 31 6.00 29.20 5.32
N VAL A 32 5.87 29.55 4.04
CA VAL A 32 4.72 29.19 3.20
C VAL A 32 4.94 27.84 2.54
N ASN A 33 4.07 26.88 2.85
CA ASN A 33 4.10 25.52 2.31
C ASN A 33 2.67 25.03 2.07
N ARG A 34 2.26 24.86 0.81
CA ARG A 34 0.88 24.53 0.40
C ARG A 34 0.81 23.50 -0.71
N ILE A 35 -0.35 22.87 -0.79
CA ILE A 35 -0.76 22.02 -1.92
C ILE A 35 -2.13 22.47 -2.42
N HIS A 36 -2.26 22.61 -3.74
CA HIS A 36 -3.47 23.09 -4.41
C HIS A 36 -3.91 22.04 -5.43
N PHE A 37 -4.96 21.30 -5.12
CA PHE A 37 -5.60 20.38 -6.05
C PHE A 37 -6.54 21.21 -6.93
N ILE A 38 -6.29 21.28 -8.25
CA ILE A 38 -7.22 21.98 -9.16
C ILE A 38 -8.56 21.25 -9.12
N ASN A 39 -9.65 22.01 -8.96
CA ASN A 39 -10.97 21.45 -8.76
C ASN A 39 -11.57 20.99 -10.08
N THR A 40 -12.08 19.76 -10.14
CA THR A 40 -12.85 19.30 -11.31
C THR A 40 -14.20 20.04 -11.40
N LYS A 41 -14.83 19.98 -12.59
CA LYS A 41 -16.11 20.64 -12.91
C LYS A 41 -17.34 19.84 -12.43
N GLY A 42 -17.14 18.77 -11.67
CA GLY A 42 -18.20 17.91 -11.15
C GLY A 42 -17.80 16.45 -11.14
N SER A 43 -18.53 15.61 -11.87
CA SER A 43 -18.30 14.16 -11.89
C SER A 43 -17.01 13.64 -12.57
N PRO A 44 -16.31 14.37 -13.47
CA PRO A 44 -15.02 13.91 -14.00
C PRO A 44 -13.99 13.65 -12.91
N GLY A 45 -13.10 12.68 -13.18
CA GLY A 45 -11.77 12.61 -12.57
C GLY A 45 -10.78 13.38 -13.43
N THR A 46 -9.78 14.00 -12.80
CA THR A 46 -8.59 14.58 -13.46
C THR A 46 -7.63 15.10 -12.38
N ASP A 47 -6.33 14.88 -12.54
CA ASP A 47 -5.30 15.38 -11.62
C ASP A 47 -4.53 16.56 -12.22
N ALA A 48 -4.61 17.73 -11.57
CA ALA A 48 -3.56 18.75 -11.65
C ALA A 48 -3.30 19.29 -10.24
N ILE A 49 -2.05 19.25 -9.79
CA ILE A 49 -1.70 19.52 -8.38
C ILE A 49 -0.49 20.44 -8.29
N LEU A 50 -0.71 21.68 -7.86
CA LEU A 50 0.35 22.64 -7.56
C LEU A 50 0.94 22.37 -6.17
N LEU A 51 2.26 22.38 -6.09
CA LEU A 51 3.03 22.50 -4.86
C LEU A 51 3.61 23.91 -4.79
N GLU A 52 3.41 24.60 -3.65
CA GLU A 52 3.99 25.91 -3.33
C GLU A 52 4.86 25.77 -2.08
N SER A 53 6.13 26.16 -2.14
CA SER A 53 7.05 26.18 -0.98
C SER A 53 8.01 27.36 -1.05
N ASN A 54 7.85 28.36 -0.17
CA ASN A 54 8.68 29.57 -0.07
C ASN A 54 8.97 30.25 -1.43
N GLY A 55 7.96 30.35 -2.30
CA GLY A 55 8.07 30.94 -3.64
C GLY A 55 8.68 30.04 -4.72
N HIS A 56 9.01 28.78 -4.40
CA HIS A 56 9.24 27.72 -5.39
C HIS A 56 7.91 27.02 -5.72
N TYR A 57 7.74 26.64 -6.98
CA TYR A 57 6.51 26.03 -7.49
C TYR A 57 6.80 24.79 -8.32
N ALA A 58 5.92 23.80 -8.27
CA ALA A 58 5.97 22.61 -9.12
C ALA A 58 4.58 22.02 -9.37
N LEU A 59 4.43 21.23 -10.44
CA LEU A 59 3.21 20.48 -10.74
C LEU A 59 3.43 18.97 -10.59
N ILE A 60 2.49 18.30 -9.91
CA ILE A 60 2.26 16.86 -9.99
C ILE A 60 0.98 16.68 -10.81
N ASP A 61 1.14 16.18 -12.03
CA ASP A 61 0.15 16.17 -13.10
C ASP A 61 -0.39 17.59 -13.47
N MET A 62 -0.92 17.69 -14.70
CA MET A 62 -1.28 18.93 -15.38
C MET A 62 -2.75 18.93 -15.86
N GLY A 63 -3.48 17.85 -15.63
CA GLY A 63 -4.91 17.75 -15.86
C GLY A 63 -5.32 17.56 -17.32
N GLU A 64 -6.61 17.31 -17.49
CA GLU A 64 -7.30 17.28 -18.78
C GLU A 64 -7.22 18.66 -19.45
N ASP A 65 -6.81 18.70 -20.71
CA ASP A 65 -6.74 19.93 -21.51
C ASP A 65 -7.87 20.04 -22.53
N TYR A 66 -7.75 20.99 -23.45
CA TYR A 66 -8.71 21.18 -24.53
C TYR A 66 -8.38 20.39 -25.81
N ASP A 67 -7.12 20.09 -26.10
CA ASP A 67 -6.71 19.46 -27.36
C ASP A 67 -6.98 17.94 -27.41
N PHE A 68 -7.21 17.39 -28.60
CA PHE A 68 -7.41 15.94 -28.79
C PHE A 68 -7.19 15.55 -30.26
N PRO A 69 -6.82 14.29 -30.55
CA PRO A 69 -6.60 13.84 -31.92
C PRO A 69 -7.94 13.55 -32.64
N ASP A 70 -8.17 14.19 -33.79
CA ASP A 70 -9.36 13.99 -34.63
C ASP A 70 -9.24 12.81 -35.62
N GLY A 71 -8.19 11.99 -35.48
CA GLY A 71 -7.88 10.87 -36.37
C GLY A 71 -7.29 11.27 -37.73
N SER A 72 -6.99 12.55 -37.98
CA SER A 72 -6.37 12.99 -39.25
C SER A 72 -4.89 12.60 -39.39
N ASP A 73 -4.16 12.42 -38.27
CA ASP A 73 -2.85 11.79 -38.24
C ASP A 73 -3.02 10.28 -37.93
N PRO A 74 -2.58 9.35 -38.81
CA PRO A 74 -2.70 7.91 -38.57
C PRO A 74 -1.84 7.39 -37.40
N LEU A 75 -0.94 8.20 -36.84
CA LEU A 75 -0.24 7.89 -35.58
C LEU A 75 -1.15 8.06 -34.35
N TYR A 76 -2.17 8.93 -34.46
CA TYR A 76 -3.15 9.23 -33.41
C TYR A 76 -4.58 8.97 -33.94
N PRO A 77 -4.93 7.71 -34.27
CA PRO A 77 -6.24 7.38 -34.80
C PRO A 77 -7.34 7.67 -33.76
N LEU A 78 -8.52 8.08 -34.21
CA LEU A 78 -9.66 8.28 -33.31
C LEU A 78 -10.07 6.96 -32.64
N ARG A 79 -10.06 6.91 -31.31
CA ARG A 79 -10.44 5.75 -30.49
C ARG A 79 -11.66 6.07 -29.64
N SER A 80 -12.53 5.09 -29.42
CA SER A 80 -13.70 5.27 -28.55
C SER A 80 -13.24 5.48 -27.10
N GLY A 81 -13.81 6.50 -26.44
CA GLY A 81 -13.45 6.90 -25.08
C GLY A 81 -12.45 8.07 -24.99
N ILE A 82 -11.86 8.54 -26.10
CA ILE A 82 -11.11 9.81 -26.11
C ILE A 82 -12.05 10.94 -25.69
N ILE A 83 -11.61 11.75 -24.73
CA ILE A 83 -12.38 12.89 -24.24
C ILE A 83 -12.30 14.04 -25.23
N THR A 84 -13.44 14.66 -25.51
CA THR A 84 -13.54 15.78 -26.47
C THR A 84 -14.29 16.99 -25.94
N SER A 85 -14.84 16.92 -24.72
CA SER A 85 -15.72 17.95 -24.16
C SER A 85 -15.05 18.76 -23.06
N ASN A 86 -15.11 20.08 -23.18
CA ASN A 86 -14.62 21.08 -22.24
C ASN A 86 -15.10 20.93 -20.78
N PHE A 87 -16.15 20.13 -20.54
CA PHE A 87 -16.64 19.79 -19.21
C PHE A 87 -15.64 18.95 -18.40
N TYR A 88 -14.78 18.18 -19.07
CA TYR A 88 -13.73 17.38 -18.43
C TYR A 88 -12.46 18.20 -18.23
N ALA A 89 -12.05 18.94 -19.26
CA ALA A 89 -10.89 19.84 -19.26
C ALA A 89 -10.82 20.70 -17.99
N ILE A 90 -9.65 20.84 -17.38
CA ILE A 90 -9.39 21.77 -16.26
C ILE A 90 -8.31 22.81 -16.57
N GLU A 91 -7.79 22.84 -17.80
CA GLU A 91 -6.83 23.84 -18.31
C GLU A 91 -7.15 25.28 -17.90
N ASP A 92 -8.41 25.73 -18.08
CA ASP A 92 -8.83 27.09 -17.71
C ASP A 92 -8.70 27.38 -16.22
N ARG A 93 -8.91 26.36 -15.37
CA ARG A 93 -8.81 26.46 -13.91
C ARG A 93 -7.37 26.41 -13.45
N LEU A 94 -6.58 25.50 -14.02
CA LEU A 94 -5.14 25.40 -13.77
C LEU A 94 -4.45 26.73 -14.11
N PHE A 95 -4.65 27.26 -15.31
CA PHE A 95 -3.98 28.51 -15.71
C PHE A 95 -4.47 29.74 -14.94
N ARG A 96 -5.76 29.85 -14.64
CA ARG A 96 -6.28 30.96 -13.83
C ARG A 96 -5.78 30.90 -12.39
N HIS A 97 -5.69 29.70 -11.80
CA HIS A 97 -5.14 29.51 -10.46
C HIS A 97 -3.62 29.76 -10.39
N LEU A 98 -2.84 29.29 -11.38
CA LEU A 98 -1.40 29.59 -11.48
C LEU A 98 -1.14 31.09 -11.63
N ASP A 99 -1.95 31.80 -12.42
CA ASP A 99 -1.86 33.25 -12.56
C ASP A 99 -2.28 33.99 -11.27
N HIS A 100 -3.28 33.50 -10.53
CA HIS A 100 -3.70 34.03 -9.23
C HIS A 100 -2.65 33.82 -8.12
N VAL A 101 -1.97 32.66 -8.09
CA VAL A 101 -0.81 32.39 -7.21
C VAL A 101 0.42 33.21 -7.64
N GLY A 102 0.48 33.64 -8.90
CA GLY A 102 1.56 34.47 -9.44
C GLY A 102 2.77 33.66 -9.92
N VAL A 103 2.59 32.40 -10.29
CA VAL A 103 3.67 31.48 -10.68
C VAL A 103 4.46 32.01 -11.89
N GLN A 104 5.76 32.27 -11.71
CA GLN A 104 6.65 32.77 -12.77
C GLN A 104 7.48 31.66 -13.43
N LYS A 105 7.75 30.57 -12.71
CA LYS A 105 8.45 29.37 -13.19
C LYS A 105 8.01 28.15 -12.39
N LEU A 106 8.23 26.96 -12.94
CA LEU A 106 8.15 25.69 -12.23
C LEU A 106 9.57 25.10 -12.09
N ASP A 107 9.97 24.75 -10.87
CA ASP A 107 11.23 24.05 -10.59
C ASP A 107 11.21 22.64 -11.17
N PHE A 108 10.04 22.01 -11.17
CA PHE A 108 9.77 20.82 -11.96
C PHE A 108 8.27 20.68 -12.29
N MET A 109 7.97 19.85 -13.29
CA MET A 109 6.69 19.13 -13.40
C MET A 109 6.95 17.63 -13.40
N LEU A 110 5.96 16.85 -13.00
CA LEU A 110 6.00 15.39 -12.97
C LEU A 110 4.68 14.84 -13.50
N GLY A 111 4.73 14.11 -14.61
CA GLY A 111 3.59 13.34 -15.12
C GLY A 111 3.65 11.93 -14.56
N THR A 112 2.61 11.52 -13.83
CA THR A 112 2.58 10.23 -13.12
C THR A 112 2.51 9.07 -14.12
N HIS A 113 1.60 9.15 -15.08
CA HIS A 113 1.43 8.26 -16.23
C HIS A 113 0.95 9.09 -17.44
N VAL A 114 0.37 8.48 -18.48
CA VAL A 114 0.17 9.17 -19.78
C VAL A 114 -1.28 9.45 -20.21
N HIS A 115 -2.26 9.31 -19.32
CA HIS A 115 -3.66 9.60 -19.67
C HIS A 115 -3.90 11.11 -19.81
N SER A 116 -4.88 11.48 -20.64
CA SER A 116 -5.18 12.88 -20.99
C SER A 116 -5.49 13.71 -19.76
N ASP A 117 -6.28 13.14 -18.83
CA ASP A 117 -6.71 13.79 -17.60
C ASP A 117 -5.61 13.94 -16.52
N HIS A 118 -4.39 13.50 -16.82
CA HIS A 118 -3.17 13.71 -16.03
C HIS A 118 -2.08 14.51 -16.76
N ILE A 119 -1.83 14.27 -18.05
CA ILE A 119 -0.73 14.93 -18.79
C ILE A 119 -1.14 15.69 -20.06
N GLY A 120 -2.43 15.81 -20.36
CA GLY A 120 -2.92 16.60 -21.48
C GLY A 120 -2.37 18.03 -21.45
N GLY A 121 -2.58 18.72 -20.32
CA GLY A 121 -2.11 20.11 -20.12
C GLY A 121 -0.58 20.29 -20.06
N ALA A 122 0.22 19.23 -20.21
CA ALA A 122 1.68 19.30 -20.07
C ALA A 122 2.34 20.23 -21.10
N ASP A 123 1.95 20.14 -22.36
CA ASP A 123 2.62 20.83 -23.46
C ASP A 123 2.25 22.34 -23.50
N GLU A 124 1.01 22.67 -23.15
CA GLU A 124 0.53 24.03 -22.92
C GLU A 124 1.14 24.68 -21.67
N VAL A 125 1.33 23.95 -20.55
CA VAL A 125 2.11 24.44 -19.40
C VAL A 125 3.56 24.73 -19.80
N LEU A 126 4.21 23.82 -20.56
CA LEU A 126 5.57 24.00 -21.10
C LEU A 126 5.67 25.18 -22.09
N LYS A 127 4.56 25.56 -22.72
CA LYS A 127 4.43 26.71 -23.64
C LYS A 127 4.18 28.04 -22.91
N LYS A 128 3.50 28.03 -21.76
CA LYS A 128 3.18 29.25 -20.97
C LYS A 128 4.26 29.60 -19.93
N TYR A 129 4.85 28.62 -19.25
CA TYR A 129 5.77 28.84 -18.13
C TYR A 129 7.18 28.29 -18.41
N LYS A 130 8.20 28.92 -17.80
CA LYS A 130 9.54 28.32 -17.73
C LYS A 130 9.52 27.13 -16.78
N VAL A 131 9.96 25.97 -17.26
CA VAL A 131 10.11 24.74 -16.48
C VAL A 131 11.59 24.36 -16.42
N ASP A 132 12.13 24.09 -15.23
CA ASP A 132 13.54 23.70 -15.06
C ASP A 132 13.78 22.19 -15.24
N LYS A 133 12.83 21.32 -14.85
CA LYS A 133 12.84 19.86 -15.08
C LYS A 133 11.45 19.30 -15.43
N PHE A 134 11.39 18.21 -16.18
CA PHE A 134 10.17 17.43 -16.38
C PHE A 134 10.42 15.93 -16.16
N TYR A 135 9.77 15.34 -15.18
CA TYR A 135 9.80 13.90 -14.89
C TYR A 135 8.65 13.21 -15.63
N LEU A 136 8.96 12.34 -16.60
CA LEU A 136 7.95 11.59 -17.36
C LEU A 136 8.50 10.24 -17.81
N LYS A 137 7.99 9.14 -17.22
CA LYS A 137 8.39 7.76 -17.55
C LYS A 137 8.16 7.44 -19.03
N ARG A 138 8.83 6.40 -19.52
CA ARG A 138 8.74 6.00 -20.93
C ARG A 138 7.40 5.34 -21.22
N TYR A 139 6.77 5.74 -22.32
CA TYR A 139 5.53 5.16 -22.83
C TYR A 139 5.64 4.77 -24.31
N SER A 140 4.75 3.85 -24.73
CA SER A 140 4.41 3.51 -26.11
C SER A 140 3.15 2.65 -26.10
N ASP A 141 2.23 2.83 -27.05
CA ASP A 141 1.06 1.93 -27.24
C ASP A 141 1.46 0.45 -27.31
N ASP A 142 2.67 0.17 -27.78
CA ASP A 142 3.26 -1.17 -27.85
C ASP A 142 3.45 -1.82 -26.46
N ARG A 143 3.26 -1.09 -25.35
CA ARG A 143 3.23 -1.62 -23.97
C ARG A 143 1.83 -1.99 -23.47
N ILE A 144 0.76 -1.48 -24.05
CA ILE A 144 -0.60 -1.76 -23.56
C ILE A 144 -1.09 -3.10 -24.14
N ALA A 145 -1.74 -3.91 -23.31
CA ALA A 145 -2.21 -5.25 -23.68
C ALA A 145 -3.68 -5.25 -24.17
N THR A 146 -4.43 -4.19 -23.90
CA THR A 146 -5.81 -3.99 -24.37
C THR A 146 -5.85 -3.02 -25.56
N GLN A 147 -6.98 -2.93 -26.25
CA GLN A 147 -7.22 -1.87 -27.26
C GLN A 147 -7.97 -0.67 -26.69
N TRP A 148 -8.56 -0.80 -25.49
CA TRP A 148 -9.34 0.27 -24.88
C TRP A 148 -8.45 1.24 -24.08
N GLY A 149 -7.50 0.74 -23.27
CA GLY A 149 -6.55 1.55 -22.49
C GLY A 149 -5.44 2.22 -23.32
N LEU A 150 -5.77 2.61 -24.56
CA LEU A 150 -4.88 3.24 -25.52
C LEU A 150 -5.26 4.69 -25.81
N TRP A 151 -6.57 5.00 -25.80
CA TRP A 151 -7.19 6.31 -26.08
C TRP A 151 -6.33 7.24 -26.96
N ASP A 152 -5.90 8.36 -26.41
CA ASP A 152 -4.98 9.35 -26.98
C ASP A 152 -3.65 9.42 -26.20
N ASN A 153 -3.36 8.42 -25.36
CA ASN A 153 -2.17 8.30 -24.52
C ASN A 153 -0.85 8.62 -25.26
N LEU A 154 -0.72 8.18 -26.51
CA LEU A 154 0.46 8.45 -27.35
C LEU A 154 0.52 9.88 -27.89
N PHE A 155 -0.63 10.52 -28.10
CA PHE A 155 -0.74 11.92 -28.53
C PHE A 155 -0.25 12.84 -27.40
N ASN A 156 -0.81 12.70 -26.20
CA ASN A 156 -0.44 13.54 -25.04
C ASN A 156 1.02 13.34 -24.65
N TYR A 157 1.49 12.08 -24.59
CA TYR A 157 2.91 11.77 -24.39
C TYR A 157 3.81 12.42 -25.44
N ASN A 158 3.46 12.33 -26.74
CA ASN A 158 4.28 12.93 -27.80
C ASN A 158 4.24 14.46 -27.79
N ASN A 159 3.09 15.09 -27.49
CA ASN A 159 2.95 16.54 -27.36
C ASN A 159 3.86 17.05 -26.22
N ALA A 160 3.72 16.45 -25.03
CA ALA A 160 4.53 16.76 -23.86
C ALA A 160 6.04 16.60 -24.14
N LEU A 161 6.46 15.50 -24.79
CA LEU A 161 7.85 15.29 -25.21
C LEU A 161 8.34 16.32 -26.24
N ASN A 162 7.50 16.71 -27.19
CA ASN A 162 7.86 17.65 -28.25
C ASN A 162 7.93 19.09 -27.74
N ALA A 163 7.02 19.51 -26.85
CA ALA A 163 7.11 20.79 -26.16
C ALA A 163 8.35 20.87 -25.25
N ALA A 164 8.64 19.84 -24.46
CA ALA A 164 9.83 19.80 -23.61
C ALA A 164 11.12 20.00 -24.42
N ARG A 165 11.24 19.34 -25.58
CA ARG A 165 12.36 19.55 -26.53
C ARG A 165 12.35 20.97 -27.12
N LYS A 166 11.19 21.46 -27.56
CA LYS A 166 11.01 22.78 -28.22
C LYS A 166 11.39 23.94 -27.31
N TYR A 167 11.09 23.85 -26.02
CA TYR A 167 11.35 24.88 -25.01
C TYR A 167 12.62 24.63 -24.18
N GLY A 168 13.37 23.55 -24.47
CA GLY A 168 14.70 23.29 -23.89
C GLY A 168 14.67 22.77 -22.44
N VAL A 169 13.58 22.11 -22.04
CA VAL A 169 13.36 21.64 -20.66
C VAL A 169 14.09 20.32 -20.42
N ASN A 170 14.67 20.17 -19.22
CA ASN A 170 15.42 18.97 -18.84
C ASN A 170 14.48 17.80 -18.53
N LEU A 171 14.23 16.97 -19.55
CA LEU A 171 13.37 15.79 -19.49
C LEU A 171 14.08 14.58 -18.86
N ILE A 172 13.59 14.11 -17.72
CA ILE A 172 14.07 12.94 -16.99
C ILE A 172 13.11 11.76 -17.23
N GLN A 173 13.49 10.84 -18.12
CA GLN A 173 12.67 9.65 -18.42
C GLN A 173 13.15 8.36 -17.72
N ASP A 174 14.45 8.20 -17.52
CA ASP A 174 15.04 7.07 -16.79
C ASP A 174 15.50 7.55 -15.42
N ILE A 175 14.51 7.79 -14.54
CA ILE A 175 14.69 8.36 -13.21
C ILE A 175 15.59 7.42 -12.38
N SER A 176 16.78 7.90 -11.98
CA SER A 176 17.68 7.15 -11.11
C SER A 176 17.29 7.28 -9.64
N ASP A 177 17.88 6.43 -8.79
CA ASP A 177 17.71 6.49 -7.34
C ASP A 177 18.10 7.87 -6.77
N ASN A 178 19.11 8.54 -7.38
CA ASN A 178 19.50 9.92 -7.05
C ASN A 178 18.51 10.97 -7.56
N ASP A 179 17.86 10.74 -8.70
CA ASP A 179 16.82 11.64 -9.22
C ASP A 179 15.48 11.48 -8.48
N SER A 180 15.32 10.39 -7.74
CA SER A 180 14.11 10.04 -7.00
C SER A 180 13.94 10.77 -5.67
N HIS A 181 15.01 11.40 -5.13
CA HIS A 181 14.97 12.14 -3.86
C HIS A 181 15.52 13.54 -4.06
N PHE A 182 14.68 14.57 -3.86
CA PHE A 182 15.05 15.97 -4.08
C PHE A 182 14.17 16.92 -3.25
N LYS A 183 14.38 18.23 -3.40
CA LYS A 183 13.63 19.27 -2.68
C LYS A 183 12.95 20.28 -3.59
N LEU A 184 11.89 20.89 -3.06
CA LEU A 184 11.20 22.07 -3.57
C LEU A 184 11.01 23.04 -2.40
N GLY A 185 11.80 24.10 -2.32
CA GLY A 185 11.85 24.93 -1.11
C GLY A 185 12.18 24.09 0.13
N ASP A 186 11.29 24.09 1.12
CA ASP A 186 11.40 23.27 2.33
C ASP A 186 11.03 21.80 2.07
N MET A 187 10.12 21.55 1.14
CA MET A 187 9.52 20.24 0.87
C MET A 187 10.58 19.21 0.48
N ASP A 188 10.58 18.08 1.18
CA ASP A 188 11.39 16.91 0.90
C ASP A 188 10.56 15.90 0.09
N ILE A 189 10.99 15.56 -1.12
CA ILE A 189 10.18 14.81 -2.09
C ILE A 189 10.88 13.50 -2.44
N GLN A 190 10.28 12.38 -2.04
CA GLN A 190 10.69 11.04 -2.42
C GLN A 190 9.71 10.45 -3.43
N LEU A 191 10.22 10.02 -4.58
CA LEU A 191 9.46 9.30 -5.59
C LEU A 191 9.49 7.78 -5.33
N TYR A 192 8.39 7.11 -5.65
CA TYR A 192 8.26 5.65 -5.71
C TYR A 192 7.65 5.25 -7.08
N ASN A 193 7.74 3.97 -7.45
CA ASN A 193 7.33 3.44 -8.76
C ASN A 193 8.02 4.10 -9.99
N TYR A 194 9.04 4.93 -9.79
CA TYR A 194 9.64 5.81 -10.81
C TYR A 194 10.46 5.12 -11.90
N LYS A 195 10.88 3.86 -11.68
CA LYS A 195 11.72 3.12 -12.64
C LYS A 195 10.88 2.59 -13.80
N ASN A 196 11.44 2.63 -15.01
CA ASN A 196 10.85 1.96 -16.18
C ASN A 196 11.01 0.44 -16.01
N GLU A 197 9.92 -0.33 -15.98
CA GLU A 197 9.96 -1.79 -15.94
C GLU A 197 9.98 -2.37 -17.36
N TYR A 198 10.87 -3.32 -17.63
CA TYR A 198 11.10 -3.91 -18.96
C TYR A 198 10.81 -5.42 -18.98
N GLY A 199 10.40 -5.94 -20.14
CA GLY A 199 10.20 -7.36 -20.41
C GLY A 199 11.49 -8.11 -20.79
N PRO A 200 11.45 -9.46 -20.88
CA PRO A 200 12.61 -10.26 -21.31
C PRO A 200 13.08 -10.00 -22.75
N ASP A 201 12.28 -9.31 -23.56
CA ASP A 201 12.58 -8.86 -24.92
C ASP A 201 13.24 -7.46 -24.97
N GLY A 202 13.43 -6.82 -23.83
CA GLY A 202 13.96 -5.46 -23.71
C GLY A 202 12.98 -4.33 -24.04
N LYS A 203 11.70 -4.65 -24.32
CA LYS A 203 10.64 -3.64 -24.45
C LYS A 203 10.10 -3.23 -23.07
N LEU A 204 9.34 -2.13 -23.02
CA LEU A 204 8.56 -1.80 -21.81
C LEU A 204 7.62 -2.96 -21.47
N LYS A 205 7.55 -3.30 -20.18
CA LYS A 205 6.71 -4.38 -19.65
C LYS A 205 5.25 -4.19 -20.08
N LYS A 206 4.66 -5.23 -20.69
CA LYS A 206 3.23 -5.24 -21.03
C LYS A 206 2.36 -5.08 -19.77
N VAL A 207 1.40 -4.17 -19.84
CA VAL A 207 0.40 -3.87 -18.80
C VAL A 207 -0.98 -3.73 -19.45
N TYR A 208 -2.08 -3.87 -18.69
CA TYR A 208 -3.43 -3.81 -19.27
C TYR A 208 -3.84 -2.40 -19.72
N ASP A 209 -3.20 -1.39 -19.11
CA ASP A 209 -3.51 0.04 -19.04
C ASP A 209 -2.26 0.75 -18.44
N ASP A 210 -2.12 2.09 -18.49
CA ASP A 210 -0.95 2.79 -17.91
C ASP A 210 -1.14 3.28 -16.46
N ASN A 211 -2.33 3.19 -15.85
CA ASN A 211 -2.57 3.45 -14.42
C ASN A 211 -1.54 2.81 -13.47
N PRO A 212 -1.16 1.51 -13.60
CA PRO A 212 -0.16 0.89 -12.71
C PRO A 212 1.27 1.39 -12.95
N ASN A 213 1.50 2.17 -14.02
CA ASN A 213 2.76 2.83 -14.30
C ASN A 213 2.97 4.10 -13.46
N SER A 214 1.91 4.64 -12.84
CA SER A 214 1.90 5.92 -12.10
C SER A 214 3.13 6.10 -11.19
N ILE A 215 3.93 7.12 -11.44
CA ILE A 215 4.93 7.60 -10.48
C ILE A 215 4.18 8.07 -9.22
N VAL A 216 4.63 7.62 -8.06
CA VAL A 216 4.11 8.08 -6.77
C VAL A 216 5.06 9.14 -6.23
N ALA A 217 4.56 10.32 -5.88
CA ALA A 217 5.31 11.34 -5.15
C ALA A 217 4.88 11.37 -3.67
N VAL A 218 5.86 11.36 -2.77
CA VAL A 218 5.64 11.48 -1.32
C VAL A 218 6.38 12.71 -0.82
N VAL A 219 5.62 13.70 -0.39
CA VAL A 219 6.09 15.03 0.02
C VAL A 219 6.09 15.12 1.54
N THR A 220 7.23 15.49 2.14
CA THR A 220 7.38 15.66 3.59
C THR A 220 7.80 17.10 3.91
N VAL A 221 6.99 17.80 4.71
CA VAL A 221 7.26 19.20 5.10
C VAL A 221 6.56 19.52 6.41
N ASN A 222 7.14 20.38 7.25
CA ASN A 222 6.58 20.79 8.55
C ASN A 222 6.11 19.63 9.46
N GLY A 223 6.82 18.50 9.41
CA GLY A 223 6.47 17.29 10.14
C GLY A 223 5.13 16.68 9.73
N LYS A 224 4.68 16.94 8.50
CA LYS A 224 3.56 16.29 7.81
C LYS A 224 4.08 15.52 6.60
N LYS A 225 3.38 14.45 6.23
CA LYS A 225 3.68 13.62 5.06
C LYS A 225 2.46 13.50 4.16
N ILE A 226 2.64 13.71 2.88
CA ILE A 226 1.58 13.80 1.87
C ILE A 226 1.87 12.77 0.77
N TYR A 227 0.88 11.95 0.44
CA TYR A 227 0.95 10.96 -0.64
C TYR A 227 0.19 11.45 -1.87
N LEU A 228 0.85 11.43 -3.03
CA LEU A 228 0.29 11.77 -4.34
C LEU A 228 0.60 10.61 -5.32
N GLY A 229 -0.40 9.77 -5.58
CA GLY A 229 -0.19 8.49 -6.27
C GLY A 229 -0.47 8.46 -7.77
N GLY A 230 -0.93 9.57 -8.35
CA GLY A 230 -1.63 9.53 -9.64
C GLY A 230 -2.76 8.48 -9.59
N ASP A 231 -2.74 7.56 -10.53
CA ASP A 231 -3.77 6.53 -10.67
C ASP A 231 -3.28 5.11 -10.42
N LEU A 232 -2.32 4.99 -9.49
CA LEU A 232 -1.77 3.71 -9.04
C LEU A 232 -2.88 2.69 -8.68
N ASP A 233 -2.80 1.50 -9.29
CA ASP A 233 -3.65 0.34 -8.94
C ASP A 233 -2.86 -0.80 -8.28
N ASN A 234 -3.58 -1.80 -7.81
CA ASN A 234 -3.02 -3.02 -7.23
C ASN A 234 -3.17 -4.28 -8.13
N VAL A 235 -3.55 -4.15 -9.40
CA VAL A 235 -3.68 -5.27 -10.38
C VAL A 235 -2.36 -6.01 -10.54
N TYR A 236 -1.23 -5.30 -10.44
CA TYR A 236 0.12 -5.88 -10.42
C TYR A 236 0.81 -5.82 -9.04
N GLY A 237 0.04 -5.66 -7.96
CA GLY A 237 0.56 -5.66 -6.58
C GLY A 237 1.35 -4.40 -6.20
N ALA A 238 1.16 -3.27 -6.91
CA ALA A 238 1.96 -2.07 -6.67
C ALA A 238 1.64 -1.41 -5.32
N GLU A 239 0.37 -1.40 -4.90
CA GLU A 239 -0.01 -0.91 -3.58
C GLU A 239 0.50 -1.81 -2.45
N ASP A 240 0.35 -3.13 -2.55
CA ASP A 240 0.89 -4.08 -1.56
C ASP A 240 2.44 -3.98 -1.48
N ARG A 241 3.11 -3.69 -2.60
CA ARG A 241 4.57 -3.46 -2.68
C ARG A 241 5.00 -2.15 -2.02
N LEU A 242 4.24 -1.07 -2.19
CA LEU A 242 4.66 0.30 -1.83
C LEU A 242 4.10 0.78 -0.49
N GLY A 243 2.90 0.34 -0.09
CA GLY A 243 2.26 0.72 1.18
C GLY A 243 3.19 0.56 2.38
N PRO A 244 3.79 -0.63 2.61
CA PRO A 244 4.73 -0.85 3.72
C PRO A 244 6.03 -0.02 3.63
N GLN A 245 6.41 0.47 2.44
CA GLN A 245 7.62 1.30 2.24
C GLN A 245 7.35 2.78 2.47
N ILE A 246 6.13 3.23 2.16
CA ILE A 246 5.68 4.60 2.38
C ILE A 246 5.26 4.78 3.85
N GLY A 247 4.54 3.80 4.42
CA GLY A 247 4.03 3.84 5.79
C GLY A 247 3.07 5.01 6.02
N LYS A 248 2.88 5.39 7.29
CA LYS A 248 1.89 6.42 7.65
C LYS A 248 2.11 7.76 6.93
N VAL A 249 1.04 8.35 6.43
CA VAL A 249 0.92 9.72 5.93
C VAL A 249 -0.17 10.49 6.67
N ASP A 250 -0.25 11.81 6.47
CA ASP A 250 -1.28 12.68 7.05
C ASP A 250 -2.37 13.02 6.02
N LEU A 251 -1.96 13.31 4.77
CA LEU A 251 -2.86 13.53 3.63
C LEU A 251 -2.56 12.55 2.49
N MET A 252 -3.60 12.01 1.86
CA MET A 252 -3.52 11.08 0.74
C MET A 252 -4.40 11.58 -0.41
N LYS A 253 -3.85 11.76 -1.63
CA LYS A 253 -4.70 11.72 -2.83
C LYS A 253 -5.26 10.32 -2.99
N TRP A 254 -6.56 10.20 -3.20
CA TRP A 254 -7.19 8.95 -3.61
C TRP A 254 -6.63 8.54 -4.98
N ASN A 255 -6.07 7.34 -5.10
CA ASN A 255 -5.63 6.82 -6.40
C ASN A 255 -6.87 6.69 -7.32
N HIS A 256 -6.78 7.00 -8.60
CA HIS A 256 -7.85 6.70 -9.56
C HIS A 256 -9.20 7.35 -9.22
N HIS A 257 -9.09 8.59 -8.70
CA HIS A 257 -10.08 9.60 -8.25
C HIS A 257 -11.27 9.13 -7.39
N LEU A 258 -11.94 8.04 -7.77
CA LEU A 258 -13.05 7.38 -7.08
C LEU A 258 -12.93 5.84 -7.01
N ASP A 259 -11.97 5.19 -7.67
CA ASP A 259 -11.97 3.72 -7.70
C ASP A 259 -11.56 3.09 -6.37
N GLY A 260 -12.29 2.04 -5.96
CA GLY A 260 -11.97 1.16 -4.85
C GLY A 260 -12.04 -0.32 -5.21
N LYS A 261 -12.00 -0.66 -6.51
CA LYS A 261 -12.13 -2.02 -7.06
C LYS A 261 -10.76 -2.63 -7.37
N VAL A 262 -9.88 -1.82 -7.98
CA VAL A 262 -8.50 -2.17 -8.32
C VAL A 262 -7.48 -1.28 -7.61
N SER A 263 -7.86 -0.04 -7.29
CA SER A 263 -7.06 0.90 -6.49
C SER A 263 -7.60 1.02 -5.04
N ASN A 264 -6.80 1.64 -4.17
CA ASN A 264 -7.10 1.98 -2.77
C ASN A 264 -7.51 0.78 -1.91
N SER A 265 -6.77 -0.31 -2.05
CA SER A 265 -6.98 -1.56 -1.31
C SER A 265 -6.91 -1.36 0.22
N ILE A 266 -7.65 -2.19 0.96
CA ILE A 266 -7.72 -2.10 2.43
C ILE A 266 -6.33 -2.25 3.08
N ASN A 267 -5.45 -3.07 2.50
CA ASN A 267 -4.04 -3.18 2.91
C ASN A 267 -3.30 -1.85 2.76
N PHE A 268 -3.48 -1.15 1.64
CA PHE A 268 -2.84 0.12 1.37
C PHE A 268 -3.34 1.21 2.32
N LEU A 269 -4.66 1.30 2.52
CA LEU A 269 -5.27 2.23 3.49
C LEU A 269 -4.77 1.97 4.91
N ASN A 270 -4.66 0.71 5.34
CA ASN A 270 -4.07 0.36 6.65
C ASN A 270 -2.60 0.82 6.76
N ASN A 271 -1.77 0.56 5.75
CA ASN A 271 -0.36 0.97 5.75
C ASN A 271 -0.18 2.49 5.76
N LEU A 272 -0.95 3.21 4.95
CA LEU A 272 -0.87 4.67 4.83
C LEU A 272 -1.54 5.41 6.00
N SER A 273 -2.58 4.83 6.61
CA SER A 273 -3.33 5.41 7.74
C SER A 273 -3.51 6.95 7.69
N PRO A 274 -4.02 7.51 6.58
CA PRO A 274 -4.17 8.95 6.40
C PRO A 274 -5.16 9.55 7.39
N SER A 275 -5.04 10.85 7.65
CA SER A 275 -6.04 11.63 8.40
C SER A 275 -6.97 12.42 7.48
N ILE A 276 -6.48 12.80 6.29
CA ILE A 276 -7.23 13.44 5.21
C ILE A 276 -7.08 12.62 3.93
N VAL A 277 -8.17 12.38 3.22
CA VAL A 277 -8.20 11.85 1.85
C VAL A 277 -8.76 12.92 0.92
N VAL A 278 -8.06 13.20 -0.19
CA VAL A 278 -8.51 14.12 -1.23
C VAL A 278 -8.85 13.33 -2.49
N GLN A 279 -10.10 13.37 -2.92
CA GLN A 279 -10.55 12.83 -4.20
C GLN A 279 -10.49 13.92 -5.27
N THR A 280 -9.81 13.65 -6.38
CA THR A 280 -9.75 14.53 -7.57
C THR A 280 -10.98 14.34 -8.47
N THR A 281 -12.18 14.34 -7.87
CA THR A 281 -13.49 14.22 -8.51
C THR A 281 -14.61 14.59 -7.54
N GLY A 282 -15.75 15.06 -8.05
CA GLY A 282 -16.99 15.28 -7.30
C GLY A 282 -17.87 14.04 -7.10
N LEU A 283 -17.43 12.84 -7.47
CA LEU A 283 -18.14 11.59 -7.19
C LEU A 283 -17.64 10.88 -5.92
N ASP A 284 -18.55 10.22 -5.21
CA ASP A 284 -18.23 9.26 -4.14
C ASP A 284 -17.30 8.14 -4.64
N ILE A 285 -16.35 7.72 -3.81
CA ILE A 285 -15.59 6.47 -3.96
C ILE A 285 -16.55 5.33 -4.33
N ASN A 286 -16.26 4.51 -5.35
CA ASN A 286 -17.26 3.58 -5.91
C ASN A 286 -17.53 2.32 -5.05
N VAL A 287 -16.60 1.86 -4.21
CA VAL A 287 -16.76 0.65 -3.36
C VAL A 287 -17.17 0.98 -1.93
N GLN A 288 -18.21 0.29 -1.43
CA GLN A 288 -18.75 0.49 -0.08
C GLN A 288 -17.73 0.13 1.03
N ALA A 289 -16.99 -0.97 0.87
CA ALA A 289 -16.06 -1.45 1.89
C ALA A 289 -14.90 -0.47 2.17
N THR A 290 -14.39 0.22 1.13
CA THR A 290 -13.37 1.27 1.28
C THR A 290 -13.97 2.53 1.90
N ARG A 291 -15.17 2.95 1.48
CA ARG A 291 -15.92 4.05 2.15
C ARG A 291 -16.12 3.80 3.64
N ASP A 292 -16.47 2.58 4.05
CA ASP A 292 -16.67 2.26 5.46
C ASP A 292 -15.35 2.12 6.23
N LYS A 293 -14.27 1.66 5.59
CA LYS A 293 -12.94 1.65 6.20
C LYS A 293 -12.42 3.06 6.52
N LEU A 294 -12.65 4.03 5.63
CA LEU A 294 -12.31 5.44 5.91
C LEU A 294 -13.09 6.01 7.11
N LYS A 295 -14.35 5.61 7.30
CA LYS A 295 -15.14 6.00 8.49
C LYS A 295 -14.63 5.33 9.76
N GLU A 296 -14.30 4.04 9.70
CA GLU A 296 -13.69 3.27 10.81
C GLU A 296 -12.38 3.93 11.28
N MET A 297 -11.58 4.42 10.33
CA MET A 297 -10.31 5.13 10.57
C MET A 297 -10.48 6.63 10.91
N ASN A 298 -11.72 7.15 10.95
CA ASN A 298 -12.03 8.57 11.18
C ASN A 298 -11.29 9.54 10.21
N VAL A 299 -11.23 9.18 8.92
CA VAL A 299 -10.58 9.98 7.88
C VAL A 299 -11.52 11.07 7.36
N GLN A 300 -11.03 12.30 7.24
CA GLN A 300 -11.74 13.36 6.53
C GLN A 300 -11.61 13.17 5.02
N VAL A 301 -12.71 12.86 4.33
CA VAL A 301 -12.75 12.85 2.85
C VAL A 301 -13.10 14.25 2.33
N VAL A 302 -12.38 14.72 1.31
CA VAL A 302 -12.56 16.01 0.65
C VAL A 302 -12.58 15.82 -0.86
N HIS A 303 -13.56 16.39 -1.55
CA HIS A 303 -13.61 16.41 -3.01
C HIS A 303 -12.97 17.69 -3.55
N ALA A 304 -11.93 17.54 -4.37
CA ALA A 304 -11.38 18.63 -5.19
C ALA A 304 -12.27 18.82 -6.42
N SER A 305 -13.49 19.33 -6.19
CA SER A 305 -14.49 19.60 -7.22
C SER A 305 -15.34 20.80 -6.78
N SER A 306 -15.61 21.74 -7.69
CA SER A 306 -16.30 22.99 -7.35
C SER A 306 -16.96 23.66 -8.55
N ASP A 307 -18.08 24.34 -8.28
CA ASP A 307 -18.74 25.29 -9.16
C ASP A 307 -18.22 26.73 -9.00
N LYS A 308 -17.37 27.01 -7.98
CA LYS A 308 -17.01 28.36 -7.55
C LYS A 308 -15.50 28.62 -7.37
N LYS A 309 -14.70 27.62 -7.01
CA LYS A 309 -13.26 27.78 -6.75
C LYS A 309 -12.44 26.99 -7.77
N ASP A 310 -11.33 27.56 -8.23
CA ASP A 310 -10.43 26.86 -9.17
C ASP A 310 -9.60 25.76 -8.51
N ALA A 311 -9.32 25.85 -7.22
CA ALA A 311 -8.57 24.83 -6.48
C ALA A 311 -9.14 24.58 -5.08
N THR A 312 -8.92 23.36 -4.58
CA THR A 312 -8.98 23.02 -3.16
C THR A 312 -7.56 23.10 -2.60
N VAL A 313 -7.32 24.05 -1.69
CA VAL A 313 -5.98 24.42 -1.20
C VAL A 313 -5.81 24.07 0.27
N PHE A 314 -4.68 23.46 0.61
CA PHE A 314 -4.28 23.16 1.98
C PHE A 314 -2.95 23.82 2.36
N ASP A 315 -2.94 24.52 3.50
CA ASP A 315 -1.80 25.17 4.14
C ASP A 315 -1.17 24.20 5.15
N ILE A 316 0.10 23.80 4.92
CA ILE A 316 0.76 22.67 5.58
C ILE A 316 1.69 23.17 6.70
N LYS A 317 1.26 23.02 7.95
CA LYS A 317 1.94 23.57 9.13
C LYS A 317 2.39 22.49 10.11
N THR A 318 3.19 22.91 11.09
CA THR A 318 3.66 22.06 12.18
C THR A 318 2.52 21.62 13.10
N ASP A 319 1.50 22.44 13.28
CA ASP A 319 0.30 22.17 14.08
C ASP A 319 -0.81 21.43 13.32
N GLY A 320 -0.94 21.60 11.99
CA GLY A 320 -1.97 20.91 11.21
C GLY A 320 -1.92 21.10 9.69
N ILE A 321 -2.90 20.52 9.01
CA ILE A 321 -3.16 20.70 7.57
C ILE A 321 -4.50 21.44 7.46
N ASN A 322 -4.47 22.68 7.00
CA ASN A 322 -5.62 23.60 7.08
C ASN A 322 -6.18 23.89 5.68
N ASN A 323 -7.46 23.66 5.44
CA ASN A 323 -8.08 24.01 4.15
C ASN A 323 -8.30 25.53 4.07
N ILE A 324 -7.64 26.18 3.11
CA ILE A 324 -7.67 27.64 2.88
C ILE A 324 -8.29 28.01 1.51
N SER A 325 -9.08 27.10 0.92
CA SER A 325 -9.66 27.28 -0.42
C SER A 325 -10.58 28.49 -0.57
N GLN A 326 -11.03 29.08 0.54
CA GLN A 326 -11.88 30.28 0.55
C GLN A 326 -11.10 31.59 0.37
N ASP A 327 -9.79 31.58 0.65
CA ASP A 327 -8.92 32.76 0.57
C ASP A 327 -8.55 33.12 -0.89
N TYR A 328 -8.79 32.18 -1.82
CA TYR A 328 -8.57 32.35 -3.26
C TYR A 328 -9.82 32.92 -3.95
N PRO A 329 -9.69 33.64 -5.09
CA PRO A 329 -10.83 34.18 -5.83
C PRO A 329 -11.87 33.14 -6.24
N ASP A 330 -13.12 33.60 -6.43
CA ASP A 330 -14.15 32.81 -7.12
C ASP A 330 -13.91 32.83 -8.64
N ILE A 331 -14.38 31.79 -9.32
CA ILE A 331 -14.38 31.66 -10.79
C ILE A 331 -15.11 32.88 -11.41
N PRO A 332 -14.52 33.56 -12.41
CA PRO A 332 -15.07 34.80 -12.94
C PRO A 332 -16.37 34.56 -13.73
N ASN A 333 -17.41 35.34 -13.40
CA ASN A 333 -18.66 35.35 -14.14
C ASN A 333 -18.60 36.39 -15.28
N THR A 334 -18.48 35.91 -16.51
CA THR A 334 -18.41 36.68 -17.76
C THR A 334 -19.69 36.49 -18.60
N THR A 335 -19.68 36.93 -19.85
CA THR A 335 -20.80 36.70 -20.79
C THR A 335 -20.37 35.70 -21.87
N ALA A 336 -21.15 34.63 -22.03
CA ALA A 336 -20.96 33.64 -23.07
C ALA A 336 -21.04 34.28 -24.47
N ARG A 337 -20.09 33.94 -25.35
CA ARG A 337 -19.80 34.73 -26.55
C ARG A 337 -19.23 33.89 -27.69
N TRP A 338 -19.62 34.23 -28.92
CA TRP A 338 -18.86 33.87 -30.11
C TRP A 338 -17.73 34.87 -30.33
N ILE A 339 -16.54 34.38 -30.66
CA ILE A 339 -15.37 35.19 -31.00
C ILE A 339 -14.71 34.68 -32.28
N THR A 340 -13.79 35.45 -32.86
CA THR A 340 -12.98 35.01 -34.00
C THR A 340 -11.53 35.35 -33.72
N GLU A 341 -10.70 34.31 -33.63
CA GLU A 341 -9.30 34.35 -33.22
C GLU A 341 -8.48 33.59 -34.25
N ASP A 342 -7.35 34.15 -34.69
CA ASP A 342 -6.46 33.57 -35.72
C ASP A 342 -7.16 33.10 -37.01
N GLY A 343 -8.33 33.67 -37.32
CA GLY A 343 -9.18 33.34 -38.47
C GLY A 343 -10.26 32.29 -38.21
N TYR A 344 -10.26 31.65 -37.04
CA TYR A 344 -11.21 30.61 -36.65
C TYR A 344 -12.33 31.18 -35.76
N LYS A 345 -13.57 30.75 -35.97
CA LYS A 345 -14.65 30.99 -35.01
C LYS A 345 -14.46 30.08 -33.80
N LYS A 346 -14.54 30.66 -32.60
CA LYS A 346 -14.60 29.94 -31.32
C LYS A 346 -15.85 30.37 -30.54
N TYR A 347 -16.22 29.58 -29.54
CA TYR A 347 -17.24 29.94 -28.56
C TYR A 347 -16.67 29.81 -27.15
N TYR A 348 -17.03 30.76 -26.29
CA TYR A 348 -16.67 30.78 -24.87
C TYR A 348 -17.93 30.84 -24.03
N PHE A 349 -17.97 30.07 -22.93
CA PHE A 349 -19.06 30.03 -21.98
C PHE A 349 -19.01 31.22 -20.99
N ALA A 350 -19.99 31.30 -20.08
CA ALA A 350 -20.09 32.42 -19.13
C ALA A 350 -18.97 32.39 -18.09
N ASP A 351 -18.49 31.22 -17.71
CA ASP A 351 -17.33 30.97 -16.86
C ASP A 351 -15.98 30.98 -17.61
N ASP A 352 -15.96 31.56 -18.82
CA ASP A 352 -14.81 31.73 -19.70
C ASP A 352 -14.16 30.44 -20.22
N GLN A 353 -14.83 29.29 -20.05
CA GLN A 353 -14.39 28.03 -20.67
C GLN A 353 -14.48 28.10 -22.21
N MET A 354 -13.48 27.56 -22.90
CA MET A 354 -13.53 27.36 -24.36
C MET A 354 -14.43 26.17 -24.71
N ALA A 355 -15.19 26.26 -25.80
CA ALA A 355 -16.00 25.18 -26.31
C ALA A 355 -15.18 24.16 -27.13
N THR A 356 -15.26 22.88 -26.76
CA THR A 356 -14.62 21.77 -27.47
C THR A 356 -15.58 20.58 -27.58
N GLY A 357 -15.51 19.83 -28.68
CA GLY A 357 -16.43 18.74 -28.96
C GLY A 357 -17.82 19.23 -29.37
N TRP A 358 -18.85 18.44 -29.06
CA TRP A 358 -20.25 18.73 -29.45
C TRP A 358 -20.98 19.66 -28.48
N HIS A 359 -21.57 20.74 -29.02
CA HIS A 359 -22.45 21.62 -28.25
C HIS A 359 -23.72 22.02 -29.00
N THR A 360 -24.83 22.08 -28.28
CA THR A 360 -26.07 22.70 -28.75
C THR A 360 -26.13 24.16 -28.30
N ILE A 361 -26.01 25.11 -29.23
CA ILE A 361 -26.02 26.55 -28.95
C ILE A 361 -27.22 27.17 -29.66
N ASN A 362 -28.12 27.80 -28.90
CA ASN A 362 -29.38 28.37 -29.41
C ASN A 362 -30.26 27.38 -30.20
N GLY A 363 -30.24 26.10 -29.83
CA GLY A 363 -31.02 25.02 -30.47
C GLY A 363 -30.36 24.33 -31.67
N GLU A 364 -29.21 24.82 -32.12
CA GLU A 364 -28.43 24.29 -33.25
C GLU A 364 -27.21 23.51 -32.72
N LYS A 365 -26.87 22.34 -33.30
CA LYS A 365 -25.73 21.52 -32.85
C LYS A 365 -24.48 21.83 -33.68
N TYR A 366 -23.39 22.19 -32.99
CA TYR A 366 -22.07 22.53 -33.54
C TYR A 366 -21.01 21.57 -33.00
N PHE A 367 -19.88 21.44 -33.71
CA PHE A 367 -18.70 20.72 -33.23
C PHE A 367 -17.47 21.62 -33.32
N PHE A 368 -16.65 21.63 -32.26
CA PHE A 368 -15.40 22.35 -32.17
C PHE A 368 -14.26 21.34 -32.00
N ASN A 369 -13.14 21.50 -32.71
CA ASN A 369 -11.97 20.67 -32.42
C ASN A 369 -11.30 21.13 -31.10
N GLY A 370 -10.27 20.41 -30.66
CA GLY A 370 -9.63 20.69 -29.38
C GLY A 370 -8.96 22.07 -29.25
N LYS A 371 -8.71 22.77 -30.37
CA LYS A 371 -8.23 24.18 -30.36
C LYS A 371 -9.37 25.20 -30.29
N GLY A 372 -10.59 24.72 -29.99
CA GLY A 372 -11.83 25.49 -29.98
C GLY A 372 -12.31 25.95 -31.36
N HIS A 373 -11.73 25.45 -32.45
CA HIS A 373 -12.07 25.89 -33.80
C HIS A 373 -13.36 25.21 -34.27
N LEU A 374 -14.39 26.01 -34.54
CA LEU A 374 -15.65 25.53 -35.12
C LEU A 374 -15.38 24.80 -36.44
N GLN A 375 -15.88 23.57 -36.55
CA GLN A 375 -15.78 22.79 -37.78
C GLN A 375 -16.93 23.16 -38.73
N GLN A 376 -16.58 23.54 -39.97
CA GLN A 376 -17.49 24.07 -40.98
C GLN A 376 -17.21 23.42 -42.35
N ASP A 377 -18.26 23.24 -43.15
CA ASP A 377 -18.24 22.69 -44.53
C ASP A 377 -17.40 21.40 -44.71
N LYS A 378 -17.56 20.45 -43.79
CA LYS A 378 -16.80 19.19 -43.81
C LYS A 378 -17.56 18.02 -43.22
N TRP A 379 -17.16 16.82 -43.63
CA TRP A 379 -17.44 15.60 -42.88
C TRP A 379 -16.55 15.52 -41.63
N LEU A 380 -17.13 15.01 -40.55
CA LEU A 380 -16.47 14.61 -39.30
C LEU A 380 -16.68 13.10 -39.12
N GLN A 381 -15.77 12.47 -38.36
CA GLN A 381 -15.93 11.12 -37.85
C GLN A 381 -16.20 11.18 -36.35
N ASP A 382 -17.14 10.38 -35.87
CA ASP A 382 -17.44 10.22 -34.44
C ASP A 382 -18.10 8.86 -34.19
N PHE A 383 -18.12 8.37 -32.95
CA PHE A 383 -18.77 7.10 -32.61
C PHE A 383 -20.25 7.28 -32.28
N ASP A 384 -21.07 6.27 -32.61
CA ASP A 384 -22.45 6.18 -32.13
C ASP A 384 -22.55 5.57 -30.71
N ASP A 385 -23.77 5.54 -30.17
CA ASP A 385 -24.09 4.95 -28.86
C ASP A 385 -23.71 3.45 -28.76
N GLU A 386 -23.47 2.79 -29.90
CA GLU A 386 -23.08 1.38 -30.02
C GLU A 386 -21.56 1.20 -30.25
N GLY A 387 -20.78 2.28 -30.24
CA GLY A 387 -19.32 2.27 -30.44
C GLY A 387 -18.89 2.10 -31.91
N THR A 388 -19.78 2.32 -32.87
CA THR A 388 -19.51 2.24 -34.30
C THR A 388 -19.21 3.63 -34.88
N LEU A 389 -18.10 3.77 -35.61
CA LEU A 389 -17.73 5.03 -36.25
C LEU A 389 -18.74 5.44 -37.34
N LYS A 390 -19.12 6.72 -37.38
CA LYS A 390 -20.05 7.33 -38.34
C LYS A 390 -19.46 8.58 -38.97
N SER A 391 -19.86 8.84 -40.21
CA SER A 391 -19.67 10.12 -40.87
C SER A 391 -20.84 11.06 -40.59
N LEU A 392 -20.56 12.26 -40.07
CA LEU A 392 -21.53 13.36 -39.87
C LEU A 392 -21.10 14.59 -40.69
N TYR A 393 -22.02 15.38 -41.23
CA TYR A 393 -21.68 16.57 -42.04
C TYR A 393 -22.08 17.88 -41.35
N MET A 394 -21.11 18.79 -41.25
CA MET A 394 -21.27 20.15 -40.76
C MET A 394 -21.37 21.10 -41.96
N ASP A 395 -22.41 21.93 -42.02
CA ASP A 395 -22.56 22.89 -43.11
C ASP A 395 -21.58 24.07 -43.03
N LYS A 396 -21.62 24.94 -44.05
CA LYS A 396 -20.82 26.17 -44.14
C LYS A 396 -20.93 27.12 -42.93
N ASP A 397 -22.00 27.06 -42.16
CA ASP A 397 -22.22 27.91 -40.98
C ASP A 397 -21.86 27.17 -39.67
N GLY A 398 -21.48 25.89 -39.77
CA GLY A 398 -21.01 25.03 -38.68
C GLY A 398 -22.07 24.14 -38.07
N LYS A 399 -23.24 23.99 -38.70
CA LYS A 399 -24.39 23.26 -38.13
C LYS A 399 -24.43 21.81 -38.61
N LEU A 400 -24.66 20.89 -37.68
CA LEU A 400 -24.91 19.48 -38.01
C LEU A 400 -26.18 19.35 -38.86
N GLN A 401 -26.06 18.66 -39.98
CA GLN A 401 -27.18 18.33 -40.85
C GLN A 401 -27.84 17.00 -40.44
N THR A 402 -29.17 16.98 -40.36
CA THR A 402 -29.97 15.77 -40.07
C THR A 402 -31.17 15.63 -41.02
N SER A 403 -31.67 14.41 -41.18
CA SER A 403 -32.88 14.04 -41.94
C SER A 403 -33.00 14.69 -43.33
N LYS A 404 -31.90 14.73 -44.10
CA LYS A 404 -31.88 15.41 -45.40
C LYS A 404 -30.92 14.82 -46.42
N TRP A 405 -31.26 15.09 -47.68
CA TRP A 405 -30.34 15.00 -48.80
C TRP A 405 -29.32 16.14 -48.77
N LEU A 406 -28.07 15.80 -49.12
CA LEU A 406 -26.94 16.71 -49.25
C LEU A 406 -26.34 16.54 -50.65
N GLN A 407 -26.05 17.64 -51.34
CA GLN A 407 -25.29 17.61 -52.60
C GLN A 407 -23.92 18.24 -52.36
N ILE A 408 -22.86 17.43 -52.43
CA ILE A 408 -21.47 17.82 -52.16
C ILE A 408 -20.63 17.32 -53.34
N ASP A 409 -19.80 18.18 -53.93
CA ASP A 409 -18.99 17.89 -55.13
C ASP A 409 -19.76 17.17 -56.26
N LYS A 410 -21.02 17.60 -56.48
CA LYS A 410 -22.01 17.04 -57.44
C LYS A 410 -22.54 15.64 -57.10
N HIS A 411 -22.04 14.99 -56.06
CA HIS A 411 -22.55 13.71 -55.56
C HIS A 411 -23.68 13.94 -54.56
N TRP A 412 -24.62 12.99 -54.49
CA TRP A 412 -25.72 13.01 -53.54
C TRP A 412 -25.45 12.07 -52.37
N TYR A 413 -25.70 12.56 -51.16
CA TYR A 413 -25.60 11.85 -49.89
C TYR A 413 -26.92 12.01 -49.14
N TYR A 414 -27.21 11.11 -48.19
CA TYR A 414 -28.31 11.29 -47.24
C TYR A 414 -27.80 11.12 -45.81
N VAL A 415 -28.26 11.98 -44.91
CA VAL A 415 -28.03 11.90 -43.46
C VAL A 415 -29.36 11.68 -42.73
N ASP A 416 -29.39 10.76 -41.78
CA ASP A 416 -30.61 10.42 -41.03
C ASP A 416 -30.88 11.35 -39.83
N SER A 417 -31.84 10.99 -38.98
CA SER A 417 -32.27 11.77 -37.82
C SER A 417 -31.23 11.91 -36.71
N LYS A 418 -30.21 11.05 -36.63
CA LYS A 418 -29.03 11.25 -35.78
C LYS A 418 -27.94 12.10 -36.48
N GLY A 419 -28.07 12.32 -37.79
CA GLY A 419 -27.10 13.00 -38.64
C GLY A 419 -26.08 12.07 -39.30
N TYR A 420 -26.30 10.75 -39.22
CA TYR A 420 -25.37 9.75 -39.74
C TYR A 420 -25.57 9.54 -41.24
N ARG A 421 -24.45 9.55 -42.00
CA ARG A 421 -24.42 9.23 -43.44
C ARG A 421 -24.95 7.81 -43.70
N LYS A 422 -25.70 7.65 -44.79
CA LYS A 422 -26.02 6.33 -45.36
C LYS A 422 -24.91 5.86 -46.29
N GLU A 423 -24.42 4.64 -46.07
CA GLU A 423 -23.25 4.09 -46.75
C GLU A 423 -23.29 2.56 -46.81
N SER A 424 -22.77 1.98 -47.89
CA SER A 424 -22.79 0.53 -48.18
C SER A 424 -24.17 -0.15 -48.16
N GLU A 425 -25.27 0.62 -48.18
CA GLU A 425 -26.61 0.13 -47.83
C GLU A 425 -27.72 0.51 -48.83
N LEU A 426 -28.83 -0.23 -48.76
CA LEU A 426 -30.11 0.15 -49.36
C LEU A 426 -30.96 0.84 -48.30
N ALA A 427 -31.28 2.11 -48.52
CA ALA A 427 -32.11 2.91 -47.61
C ALA A 427 -33.46 3.27 -48.24
N ILE A 428 -34.51 3.29 -47.43
CA ILE A 428 -35.85 3.77 -47.83
C ILE A 428 -36.01 5.20 -47.33
N ILE A 429 -36.18 6.14 -48.26
CA ILE A 429 -36.32 7.58 -47.99
C ILE A 429 -37.57 8.05 -48.75
N ASP A 430 -38.50 8.72 -48.06
CA ASP A 430 -39.77 9.21 -48.63
C ASP A 430 -40.56 8.15 -49.42
N GLY A 431 -40.51 6.88 -48.98
CA GLY A 431 -41.18 5.74 -49.62
C GLY A 431 -40.49 5.16 -50.86
N LYS A 432 -39.35 5.73 -51.29
CA LYS A 432 -38.50 5.20 -52.38
C LYS A 432 -37.26 4.49 -51.83
N THR A 433 -36.78 3.46 -52.52
CA THR A 433 -35.53 2.75 -52.16
C THR A 433 -34.36 3.28 -52.99
N TYR A 434 -33.26 3.65 -52.34
CA TYR A 434 -32.02 4.14 -52.94
C TYR A 434 -30.84 3.28 -52.52
N TYR A 435 -29.75 3.28 -53.28
CA TYR A 435 -28.50 2.60 -52.92
C TYR A 435 -27.34 3.60 -52.72
N PHE A 436 -26.60 3.44 -51.62
CA PHE A 436 -25.41 4.23 -51.29
C PHE A 436 -24.18 3.33 -51.28
N ASP A 437 -23.09 3.78 -51.91
CA ASP A 437 -21.83 3.01 -51.99
C ASP A 437 -20.97 3.11 -50.72
N GLU A 438 -19.76 2.54 -50.76
CA GLU A 438 -18.76 2.54 -49.69
C GLU A 438 -18.33 3.96 -49.21
N LYS A 439 -18.62 5.00 -50.00
CA LYS A 439 -18.32 6.41 -49.72
C LYS A 439 -19.58 7.20 -49.34
N GLY A 440 -20.72 6.53 -49.24
CA GLY A 440 -22.03 7.13 -49.02
C GLY A 440 -22.60 7.86 -50.22
N ILE A 441 -22.10 7.60 -51.44
CA ILE A 441 -22.58 8.24 -52.66
C ILE A 441 -23.79 7.47 -53.21
N MET A 442 -24.90 8.17 -53.39
CA MET A 442 -26.13 7.66 -54.00
C MET A 442 -25.89 7.24 -55.46
N GLN A 443 -26.33 6.04 -55.83
CA GLN A 443 -26.11 5.44 -57.14
C GLN A 443 -27.34 5.54 -58.07
N THR A 444 -27.09 5.67 -59.38
CA THR A 444 -28.09 5.68 -60.46
C THR A 444 -27.77 4.65 -61.54
N GLY A 445 -28.78 4.17 -62.26
CA GLY A 445 -28.65 3.13 -63.30
C GLY A 445 -28.49 1.72 -62.72
N THR A 446 -28.01 0.79 -63.54
CA THR A 446 -27.80 -0.62 -63.14
C THR A 446 -26.66 -0.75 -62.13
N ARG A 447 -26.88 -1.51 -61.04
CA ARG A 447 -25.86 -1.87 -60.03
C ARG A 447 -26.08 -3.30 -59.54
N THR A 448 -24.99 -3.99 -59.22
CA THR A 448 -25.05 -5.27 -58.50
C THR A 448 -24.94 -5.02 -57.01
N VAL A 449 -26.01 -5.30 -56.26
CA VAL A 449 -26.10 -5.07 -54.81
C VAL A 449 -26.39 -6.40 -54.12
N ASN A 450 -25.47 -6.88 -53.28
CA ASN A 450 -25.58 -8.21 -52.63
C ASN A 450 -25.85 -9.37 -53.63
N GLY A 451 -25.23 -9.32 -54.81
CA GLY A 451 -25.40 -10.31 -55.88
C GLY A 451 -26.65 -10.14 -56.75
N ALA A 452 -27.64 -9.34 -56.34
CA ALA A 452 -28.79 -9.00 -57.17
C ALA A 452 -28.47 -7.84 -58.12
N THR A 453 -28.82 -7.97 -59.40
CA THR A 453 -28.77 -6.86 -60.35
C THR A 453 -30.02 -6.00 -60.18
N LEU A 454 -29.84 -4.77 -59.68
CA LEU A 454 -30.89 -3.79 -59.46
C LEU A 454 -30.73 -2.63 -60.46
N VAL A 455 -31.83 -2.00 -60.84
CA VAL A 455 -31.83 -0.82 -61.73
C VAL A 455 -32.47 0.36 -61.01
N PHE A 456 -31.67 1.39 -60.77
CA PHE A 456 -32.09 2.65 -60.19
C PHE A 456 -32.31 3.68 -61.31
N ASP A 457 -33.33 4.53 -61.20
CA ASP A 457 -33.60 5.59 -62.17
C ASP A 457 -32.61 6.77 -62.06
N ASP A 458 -32.78 7.79 -62.89
CA ASP A 458 -31.95 9.01 -62.86
C ASP A 458 -32.15 9.85 -61.57
N THR A 459 -33.18 9.54 -60.76
CA THR A 459 -33.39 10.09 -59.41
C THR A 459 -32.76 9.22 -58.32
N GLY A 460 -32.15 8.08 -58.67
CA GLY A 460 -31.56 7.11 -57.75
C GLY A 460 -32.55 6.11 -57.16
N ALA A 461 -33.80 6.09 -57.61
CA ALA A 461 -34.86 5.27 -57.03
C ALA A 461 -34.99 3.91 -57.74
N LEU A 462 -35.17 2.84 -56.98
CA LEU A 462 -35.30 1.47 -57.48
C LEU A 462 -36.54 1.27 -58.37
N SER A 463 -36.37 0.58 -59.51
CA SER A 463 -37.43 0.25 -60.47
C SER A 463 -38.02 -1.15 -60.28
N ASN A 464 -39.27 -1.35 -60.74
CA ASN A 464 -40.15 -2.46 -60.34
C ASN A 464 -40.29 -3.61 -61.37
N GLU A 465 -39.21 -4.28 -61.77
CA GLU A 465 -39.29 -5.51 -62.59
C GLU A 465 -38.31 -6.62 -62.16
N VAL A 466 -38.80 -7.87 -62.08
CA VAL A 466 -38.15 -9.19 -62.41
C VAL A 466 -39.13 -10.33 -62.02
N ARG A 467 -38.85 -11.61 -62.35
CA ARG A 467 -39.80 -12.75 -62.35
C ARG A 467 -39.24 -14.08 -61.81
N ALA A 468 -40.19 -15.02 -61.60
CA ALA A 468 -40.06 -16.46 -61.32
C ALA A 468 -39.92 -16.85 -59.83
N SER A 469 -40.15 -18.13 -59.51
CA SER A 469 -40.01 -18.72 -58.17
C SER A 469 -38.56 -18.60 -57.71
N SER A 470 -38.33 -17.74 -56.73
CA SER A 470 -36.99 -17.21 -56.44
C SER A 470 -36.90 -16.63 -55.04
N TRP A 471 -35.65 -16.41 -54.62
CA TRP A 471 -35.31 -15.50 -53.53
C TRP A 471 -35.58 -14.06 -53.96
N ASN A 472 -36.61 -13.46 -53.38
CA ASN A 472 -37.02 -12.08 -53.61
C ASN A 472 -36.57 -11.24 -52.42
N LYS A 473 -35.67 -10.27 -52.61
CA LYS A 473 -35.34 -9.30 -51.56
C LYS A 473 -36.24 -8.08 -51.70
N ILE A 474 -37.01 -7.76 -50.66
CA ILE A 474 -37.88 -6.58 -50.61
C ILE A 474 -37.40 -5.73 -49.43
N GLY A 475 -36.83 -4.56 -49.75
CA GLY A 475 -36.05 -3.78 -48.78
C GLY A 475 -34.86 -4.60 -48.25
N ASN A 476 -34.77 -4.72 -46.92
CA ASN A 476 -33.75 -5.54 -46.26
C ASN A 476 -34.18 -6.98 -45.93
N LYS A 477 -35.42 -7.37 -46.20
CA LYS A 477 -35.94 -8.72 -45.92
C LYS A 477 -35.96 -9.60 -47.16
N TRP A 478 -35.69 -10.89 -46.98
CA TRP A 478 -35.79 -11.91 -48.04
C TRP A 478 -37.10 -12.67 -47.93
N TYR A 479 -37.64 -13.09 -49.06
CA TYR A 479 -38.87 -13.85 -49.21
C TYR A 479 -38.63 -14.97 -50.23
N TYR A 480 -39.27 -16.12 -50.08
CA TYR A 480 -39.19 -17.21 -51.06
C TYR A 480 -40.56 -17.51 -51.67
N LEU A 481 -40.67 -17.31 -52.98
CA LEU A 481 -41.87 -17.67 -53.75
C LEU A 481 -41.75 -19.12 -54.24
N ASP A 482 -42.74 -19.94 -53.90
CA ASP A 482 -42.83 -21.33 -54.33
C ASP A 482 -43.08 -21.46 -55.85
N GLU A 483 -43.08 -22.70 -56.35
CA GLU A 483 -43.35 -23.04 -57.75
C GLU A 483 -44.70 -22.51 -58.26
N ASN A 484 -45.67 -22.30 -57.35
CA ASN A 484 -47.00 -21.76 -57.62
C ASN A 484 -47.05 -20.22 -57.47
N LYS A 485 -45.91 -19.57 -57.20
CA LYS A 485 -45.76 -18.12 -56.93
C LYS A 485 -46.44 -17.65 -55.64
N LYS A 486 -46.66 -18.55 -54.69
CA LYS A 486 -47.12 -18.25 -53.33
C LYS A 486 -45.94 -18.04 -52.40
N MET A 487 -46.12 -17.17 -51.42
CA MET A 487 -45.11 -16.88 -50.42
C MET A 487 -44.98 -18.04 -49.43
N THR A 488 -43.75 -18.48 -49.17
CA THR A 488 -43.44 -19.56 -48.24
C THR A 488 -43.53 -19.09 -46.80
N ILE A 489 -44.11 -19.92 -45.92
CA ILE A 489 -44.18 -19.71 -44.47
C ILE A 489 -43.73 -20.97 -43.73
N GLY A 490 -43.24 -20.83 -42.50
CA GLY A 490 -42.72 -21.92 -41.68
C GLY A 490 -41.33 -22.40 -42.11
N PHE A 491 -40.95 -23.59 -41.65
CA PHE A 491 -39.68 -24.24 -42.04
C PHE A 491 -39.75 -24.79 -43.47
N LYS A 492 -38.75 -24.50 -44.29
CA LYS A 492 -38.65 -25.00 -45.67
C LYS A 492 -37.20 -25.35 -46.01
N GLU A 493 -36.99 -26.54 -46.57
CA GLU A 493 -35.72 -26.91 -47.18
C GLU A 493 -35.66 -26.40 -48.63
N ILE A 494 -34.54 -25.75 -48.97
CA ILE A 494 -34.23 -25.18 -50.29
C ILE A 494 -32.74 -25.51 -50.54
N ASP A 495 -32.44 -26.14 -51.68
CA ASP A 495 -31.08 -26.55 -52.08
C ASP A 495 -30.28 -27.30 -50.98
N GLY A 496 -30.96 -28.19 -50.25
CA GLY A 496 -30.36 -28.99 -49.16
C GLY A 496 -30.06 -28.21 -47.87
N LYS A 497 -30.51 -26.95 -47.77
CA LYS A 497 -30.39 -26.11 -46.56
C LYS A 497 -31.77 -25.80 -45.99
N LEU A 498 -31.88 -25.77 -44.66
CA LEU A 498 -33.13 -25.47 -43.97
C LEU A 498 -33.22 -23.98 -43.61
N TYR A 499 -34.32 -23.35 -44.01
CA TYR A 499 -34.66 -21.95 -43.74
C TYR A 499 -35.97 -21.90 -42.94
N TYR A 500 -36.25 -20.76 -42.29
CA TYR A 500 -37.54 -20.46 -41.68
C TYR A 500 -38.09 -19.16 -42.24
N PHE A 501 -39.40 -19.11 -42.45
CA PHE A 501 -40.14 -17.92 -42.87
C PHE A 501 -41.25 -17.64 -41.85
N ASN A 502 -41.42 -16.39 -41.42
CA ASN A 502 -42.47 -16.03 -40.47
C ASN A 502 -43.87 -16.02 -41.14
N GLU A 503 -44.92 -15.68 -40.38
CA GLU A 503 -46.31 -15.66 -40.90
C GLU A 503 -46.53 -14.61 -42.01
N ALA A 504 -45.69 -13.57 -42.06
CA ALA A 504 -45.65 -12.58 -43.14
C ALA A 504 -44.71 -13.01 -44.30
N GLY A 505 -44.22 -14.25 -44.29
CA GLY A 505 -43.37 -14.85 -45.33
C GLY A 505 -41.94 -14.34 -45.37
N GLU A 506 -41.52 -13.61 -44.34
CA GLU A 506 -40.19 -13.02 -44.24
C GLU A 506 -39.21 -14.07 -43.71
N MET A 507 -38.09 -14.24 -44.41
CA MET A 507 -37.01 -15.15 -44.03
C MET A 507 -36.41 -14.74 -42.68
N GLY A 508 -36.47 -15.66 -41.71
CA GLY A 508 -35.82 -15.49 -40.42
C GLY A 508 -34.30 -15.50 -40.54
N THR A 509 -33.67 -14.49 -39.96
CA THR A 509 -32.23 -14.41 -39.74
C THR A 509 -31.96 -14.29 -38.23
N TYR A 510 -30.76 -14.69 -37.80
CA TYR A 510 -30.34 -14.67 -36.39
C TYR A 510 -31.33 -15.45 -35.50
N TRP A 511 -31.55 -15.02 -34.26
CA TRP A 511 -32.47 -15.66 -33.32
C TRP A 511 -33.93 -15.55 -33.75
N GLN A 512 -34.63 -16.69 -33.79
CA GLN A 512 -36.05 -16.79 -34.08
C GLN A 512 -36.73 -17.68 -33.03
N TYR A 513 -37.80 -17.18 -32.42
CA TYR A 513 -38.63 -17.95 -31.48
C TYR A 513 -39.86 -18.48 -32.20
N THR A 514 -40.00 -19.80 -32.28
CA THR A 514 -41.12 -20.46 -32.96
C THR A 514 -41.36 -21.82 -32.33
N HIS A 515 -42.61 -22.32 -32.35
CA HIS A 515 -42.97 -23.61 -31.73
C HIS A 515 -42.55 -23.73 -30.24
N GLN A 516 -42.53 -22.61 -29.50
CA GLN A 516 -42.05 -22.48 -28.12
C GLN A 516 -40.54 -22.77 -27.92
N LYS A 517 -39.75 -22.72 -28.98
CA LYS A 517 -38.30 -22.97 -28.99
C LYS A 517 -37.53 -21.85 -29.69
N TRP A 518 -36.28 -21.66 -29.30
CA TRP A 518 -35.34 -20.78 -29.98
C TRP A 518 -34.52 -21.56 -31.00
N TYR A 519 -34.35 -20.96 -32.17
CA TYR A 519 -33.50 -21.41 -33.27
C TYR A 519 -32.64 -20.23 -33.74
N TYR A 520 -31.52 -20.50 -34.40
CA TYR A 520 -30.68 -19.44 -34.98
C TYR A 520 -30.40 -19.71 -36.46
N PHE A 521 -30.47 -18.67 -37.27
CA PHE A 521 -30.24 -18.70 -38.71
C PHE A 521 -29.10 -17.73 -39.08
N SER A 522 -28.33 -18.02 -40.13
CA SER A 522 -27.31 -17.08 -40.63
C SER A 522 -27.93 -15.77 -41.14
N ALA A 523 -27.09 -14.78 -41.47
CA ALA A 523 -27.50 -13.64 -42.27
C ALA A 523 -28.05 -14.02 -43.67
N SER A 524 -27.69 -15.22 -44.18
CA SER A 524 -28.29 -15.84 -45.38
C SER A 524 -29.56 -16.67 -45.09
N GLY A 525 -30.04 -16.73 -43.84
CA GLY A 525 -31.24 -17.48 -43.43
C GLY A 525 -31.06 -18.98 -43.22
N GLU A 526 -29.83 -19.48 -43.25
CA GLU A 526 -29.51 -20.91 -43.13
C GLU A 526 -29.45 -21.32 -41.65
N MET A 527 -30.26 -22.32 -41.25
CA MET A 527 -30.33 -22.75 -39.85
C MET A 527 -28.99 -23.29 -39.34
N LYS A 528 -28.49 -22.74 -38.24
CA LYS A 528 -27.29 -23.20 -37.54
C LYS A 528 -27.61 -24.37 -36.60
N ARG A 529 -26.55 -25.13 -36.29
CA ARG A 529 -26.54 -26.31 -35.43
C ARG A 529 -25.17 -26.41 -34.76
N GLY A 530 -25.08 -27.05 -33.59
CA GLY A 530 -23.86 -27.14 -32.79
C GLY A 530 -23.52 -25.83 -32.08
N TRP A 531 -22.22 -25.59 -31.86
CA TRP A 531 -21.71 -24.39 -31.21
C TRP A 531 -21.95 -23.12 -32.04
N LEU A 532 -22.44 -22.08 -31.39
CA LEU A 532 -22.64 -20.74 -31.95
C LEU A 532 -21.99 -19.71 -31.02
N ASN A 533 -21.17 -18.81 -31.57
CA ASN A 533 -20.84 -17.55 -30.91
C ASN A 533 -21.68 -16.44 -31.55
N ASP A 534 -22.37 -15.66 -30.73
CA ASP A 534 -23.18 -14.52 -31.16
C ASP A 534 -22.97 -13.36 -30.18
N ALA A 535 -22.56 -12.20 -30.68
CA ALA A 535 -22.12 -11.04 -29.90
C ALA A 535 -21.17 -11.38 -28.71
N GLY A 536 -20.22 -12.31 -28.93
CA GLY A 536 -19.26 -12.77 -27.91
C GLY A 536 -19.80 -13.81 -26.92
N LYS A 537 -21.11 -14.06 -26.89
CA LYS A 537 -21.75 -15.07 -26.06
C LYS A 537 -21.79 -16.41 -26.79
N TRP A 538 -21.57 -17.51 -26.05
CA TRP A 538 -21.64 -18.86 -26.60
C TRP A 538 -22.99 -19.52 -26.31
N TYR A 539 -23.47 -20.27 -27.30
CA TYR A 539 -24.72 -21.02 -27.29
C TYR A 539 -24.48 -22.40 -27.92
N TYR A 540 -25.37 -23.35 -27.64
CA TYR A 540 -25.38 -24.63 -28.34
C TYR A 540 -26.78 -24.92 -28.90
N LEU A 541 -26.82 -25.36 -30.15
CA LEU A 541 -28.03 -25.68 -30.91
C LEU A 541 -28.02 -27.17 -31.22
N ASP A 542 -29.14 -27.88 -31.03
CA ASP A 542 -29.20 -29.33 -31.18
C ASP A 542 -28.69 -29.79 -32.57
N PRO A 543 -27.68 -30.68 -32.66
CA PRO A 543 -27.12 -31.14 -33.94
C PRO A 543 -28.10 -31.86 -34.87
N LYS A 544 -29.32 -32.19 -34.43
CA LYS A 544 -30.40 -32.76 -35.24
C LYS A 544 -31.48 -31.70 -35.49
N THR A 545 -32.11 -31.18 -34.44
CA THR A 545 -33.31 -30.32 -34.55
C THR A 545 -33.01 -28.83 -34.70
N GLY A 546 -31.83 -28.36 -34.29
CA GLY A 546 -31.47 -26.93 -34.25
C GLY A 546 -32.02 -26.16 -33.05
N GLU A 547 -32.72 -26.81 -32.13
CA GLU A 547 -33.23 -26.18 -30.91
C GLU A 547 -32.09 -25.73 -29.99
N MET A 548 -32.18 -24.50 -29.49
CA MET A 548 -31.25 -23.96 -28.49
C MET A 548 -31.32 -24.75 -27.17
N PHE A 549 -30.15 -25.17 -26.66
CA PHE A 549 -30.03 -25.81 -25.36
C PHE A 549 -30.15 -24.78 -24.23
N THR A 550 -30.91 -25.15 -23.20
CA THR A 550 -30.95 -24.50 -21.88
C THR A 550 -30.72 -25.56 -20.80
N GLY A 551 -30.40 -25.15 -19.58
CA GLY A 551 -30.14 -26.08 -18.47
C GLY A 551 -28.74 -26.72 -18.52
N LEU A 552 -28.59 -27.84 -17.82
CA LEU A 552 -27.33 -28.58 -17.69
C LEU A 552 -27.25 -29.69 -18.76
N ASN A 553 -26.27 -29.61 -19.66
CA ASN A 553 -26.16 -30.47 -20.84
C ASN A 553 -24.76 -31.10 -20.97
N LYS A 554 -24.69 -32.31 -21.53
CA LYS A 554 -23.44 -33.05 -21.75
C LYS A 554 -23.12 -33.11 -23.24
N ILE A 555 -22.04 -32.43 -23.65
CA ILE A 555 -21.59 -32.29 -25.05
C ILE A 555 -20.17 -32.85 -25.13
N ASP A 556 -19.91 -33.75 -26.07
CA ASP A 556 -18.60 -34.39 -26.32
C ASP A 556 -17.90 -34.92 -25.04
N GLY A 557 -18.70 -35.46 -24.11
CA GLY A 557 -18.24 -36.00 -22.83
C GLY A 557 -18.08 -34.97 -21.70
N LYS A 558 -17.97 -33.67 -22.02
CA LYS A 558 -17.89 -32.54 -21.09
C LYS A 558 -19.28 -32.06 -20.65
N LEU A 559 -19.35 -31.39 -19.50
CA LEU A 559 -20.59 -30.90 -18.89
C LEU A 559 -20.63 -29.37 -18.94
N TYR A 560 -21.72 -28.81 -19.47
CA TYR A 560 -21.93 -27.39 -19.72
C TYR A 560 -23.25 -26.94 -19.10
N ARG A 561 -23.32 -25.69 -18.62
CA ARG A 561 -24.56 -25.04 -18.18
C ARG A 561 -24.89 -23.92 -19.15
N PHE A 562 -26.12 -23.90 -19.63
CA PHE A 562 -26.70 -22.80 -20.39
C PHE A 562 -27.83 -22.19 -19.56
N ASN A 563 -27.92 -20.87 -19.47
CA ASN A 563 -29.01 -20.20 -18.76
C ASN A 563 -30.33 -20.28 -19.56
N ASP A 564 -31.41 -19.69 -19.05
CA ASP A 564 -32.73 -19.81 -19.67
C ASP A 564 -32.84 -19.03 -21.01
N GLY A 565 -31.92 -18.08 -21.24
CA GLY A 565 -31.68 -17.43 -22.52
C GLY A 565 -30.66 -18.16 -23.41
N GLY A 566 -30.25 -19.38 -23.04
CA GLY A 566 -29.32 -20.24 -23.79
C GLY A 566 -27.85 -19.85 -23.75
N VAL A 567 -27.47 -18.83 -22.97
CA VAL A 567 -26.07 -18.39 -22.86
C VAL A 567 -25.28 -19.37 -21.99
N MET A 568 -24.16 -19.86 -22.51
CA MET A 568 -23.21 -20.73 -21.81
C MET A 568 -22.58 -20.01 -20.62
N ALA A 569 -22.58 -20.66 -19.45
CA ALA A 569 -21.93 -20.16 -18.25
C ALA A 569 -20.39 -20.24 -18.36
N THR A 570 -19.71 -19.21 -17.87
CA THR A 570 -18.26 -19.15 -17.69
C THR A 570 -17.95 -18.41 -16.39
N GLY A 571 -16.93 -18.85 -15.65
CA GLY A 571 -16.66 -18.35 -14.30
C GLY A 571 -17.55 -19.02 -13.24
N TRP A 572 -17.83 -18.31 -12.15
CA TRP A 572 -18.66 -18.78 -11.04
C TRP A 572 -20.15 -18.69 -11.36
N GLU A 573 -20.89 -19.77 -11.09
CA GLU A 573 -22.34 -19.90 -11.30
C GLU A 573 -22.96 -20.53 -10.04
N GLN A 574 -24.11 -20.02 -9.59
CA GLN A 574 -24.85 -20.56 -8.44
C GLN A 574 -26.19 -21.16 -8.87
N PHE A 575 -26.49 -22.39 -8.45
CA PHE A 575 -27.83 -22.98 -8.55
C PHE A 575 -28.09 -23.96 -7.40
N ASP A 576 -29.35 -24.12 -6.99
CA ASP A 576 -29.73 -24.92 -5.81
C ASP A 576 -28.93 -24.55 -4.54
N ASN A 577 -28.70 -23.23 -4.35
CA ASN A 577 -27.83 -22.61 -3.35
C ASN A 577 -26.34 -23.04 -3.40
N LYS A 578 -25.93 -23.88 -4.34
CA LYS A 578 -24.56 -24.40 -4.49
C LYS A 578 -23.78 -23.64 -5.56
N TRP A 579 -22.48 -23.47 -5.32
CA TRP A 579 -21.56 -22.84 -6.27
C TRP A 579 -20.82 -23.87 -7.10
N TYR A 580 -20.66 -23.55 -8.37
CA TYR A 580 -19.89 -24.31 -9.37
C TYR A 580 -19.03 -23.34 -10.17
N TYR A 581 -17.96 -23.83 -10.78
CA TYR A 581 -17.13 -23.04 -11.70
C TYR A 581 -17.10 -23.67 -13.09
N TYR A 582 -17.28 -22.85 -14.12
CA TYR A 582 -17.15 -23.23 -15.53
C TYR A 582 -15.92 -22.52 -16.11
N THR A 583 -15.12 -23.22 -16.92
CA THR A 583 -13.91 -22.65 -17.55
C THR A 583 -14.25 -21.53 -18.54
N SER A 584 -13.24 -20.85 -19.09
CA SER A 584 -13.43 -19.97 -20.25
C SER A 584 -13.91 -20.72 -21.51
N SER A 585 -13.72 -22.04 -21.59
CA SER A 585 -14.33 -22.92 -22.58
C SER A 585 -15.71 -23.46 -22.17
N GLY A 586 -16.26 -23.02 -21.02
CA GLY A 586 -17.61 -23.34 -20.54
C GLY A 586 -17.80 -24.72 -19.92
N ASP A 587 -16.78 -25.56 -19.88
CA ASP A 587 -16.88 -26.88 -19.26
C ASP A 587 -16.67 -26.83 -17.74
N GLN A 588 -17.46 -27.62 -17.01
CA GLN A 588 -17.47 -27.64 -15.55
C GLN A 588 -16.09 -28.02 -14.97
N LYS A 589 -15.52 -27.14 -14.16
CA LYS A 589 -14.25 -27.35 -13.48
C LYS A 589 -14.44 -28.24 -12.24
N LYS A 590 -13.48 -29.15 -12.04
CA LYS A 590 -13.38 -30.04 -10.88
C LYS A 590 -11.96 -30.06 -10.31
N GLY A 591 -11.82 -30.38 -9.03
CA GLY A 591 -10.57 -30.28 -8.27
C GLY A 591 -10.11 -28.83 -8.10
N TRP A 592 -8.87 -28.65 -7.63
CA TRP A 592 -8.25 -27.36 -7.33
C TRP A 592 -8.38 -26.30 -8.43
N LEU A 593 -8.83 -25.10 -8.07
CA LEU A 593 -8.94 -23.91 -8.91
C LEU A 593 -8.23 -22.76 -8.20
N LYS A 594 -7.38 -22.02 -8.93
CA LYS A 594 -6.88 -20.71 -8.48
C LYS A 594 -7.66 -19.61 -9.20
N TYR A 595 -8.22 -18.66 -8.47
CA TYR A 595 -9.05 -17.58 -9.01
C TYR A 595 -8.88 -16.34 -8.13
N ASN A 596 -8.65 -15.16 -8.72
CA ASN A 596 -8.39 -13.89 -8.01
C ASN A 596 -7.40 -14.04 -6.83
N ASN A 597 -6.27 -14.70 -7.10
CA ASN A 597 -5.22 -15.11 -6.16
C ASN A 597 -5.59 -16.14 -5.07
N ASP A 598 -6.85 -16.25 -4.65
CA ASP A 598 -7.34 -17.30 -3.75
C ASP A 598 -7.36 -18.70 -4.44
N TRP A 599 -7.30 -19.75 -3.63
CA TRP A 599 -7.50 -21.14 -4.04
C TRP A 599 -8.88 -21.66 -3.60
N TYR A 600 -9.48 -22.52 -4.41
CA TYR A 600 -10.79 -23.13 -4.20
C TYR A 600 -10.72 -24.61 -4.57
N TYR A 601 -11.59 -25.43 -3.99
CA TYR A 601 -11.73 -26.84 -4.38
C TYR A 601 -13.16 -27.14 -4.83
N LEU A 602 -13.31 -27.71 -6.02
CA LEU A 602 -14.58 -28.14 -6.61
C LEU A 602 -14.64 -29.67 -6.55
N GLU A 603 -15.69 -30.26 -6.00
CA GLU A 603 -15.77 -31.70 -5.75
C GLU A 603 -15.62 -32.55 -7.02
N LEU A 604 -14.83 -33.62 -6.95
CA LEU A 604 -14.57 -34.49 -8.10
C LEU A 604 -15.85 -35.25 -8.54
N LYS A 605 -16.79 -35.47 -7.62
CA LYS A 605 -18.07 -36.14 -7.84
C LYS A 605 -18.99 -35.35 -8.78
N ASP A 606 -19.25 -34.09 -8.46
CA ASP A 606 -20.35 -33.27 -9.03
C ASP A 606 -19.96 -31.82 -9.33
N GLY A 607 -18.78 -31.36 -8.89
CA GLY A 607 -18.25 -30.02 -9.13
C GLY A 607 -18.66 -28.99 -8.08
N GLU A 608 -19.29 -29.41 -6.99
CA GLU A 608 -19.74 -28.53 -5.90
C GLU A 608 -18.55 -27.89 -5.18
N MET A 609 -18.59 -26.57 -4.99
CA MET A 609 -17.57 -25.83 -4.25
C MET A 609 -17.56 -26.22 -2.77
N VAL A 610 -16.38 -26.60 -2.27
CA VAL A 610 -16.19 -26.95 -0.86
C VAL A 610 -16.08 -25.70 0.01
N THR A 611 -16.78 -25.72 1.14
CA THR A 611 -16.65 -24.78 2.27
C THR A 611 -16.35 -25.56 3.56
N GLY A 612 -15.92 -24.88 4.62
CA GLY A 612 -15.58 -25.53 5.89
C GLY A 612 -14.30 -26.39 5.81
N THR A 613 -14.17 -27.40 6.67
CA THR A 613 -12.98 -28.27 6.72
C THR A 613 -13.17 -29.55 5.92
N LYS A 614 -12.17 -29.91 5.11
CA LYS A 614 -12.21 -31.02 4.16
C LYS A 614 -10.85 -31.73 4.09
N GLU A 615 -10.87 -33.06 4.05
CA GLU A 615 -9.70 -33.87 3.71
C GLU A 615 -9.61 -34.06 2.19
N ILE A 616 -8.43 -33.80 1.63
CA ILE A 616 -8.10 -33.91 0.20
C ILE A 616 -6.72 -34.58 0.13
N ASP A 617 -6.63 -35.70 -0.59
CA ASP A 617 -5.39 -36.49 -0.76
C ASP A 617 -4.67 -36.84 0.57
N GLY A 618 -5.45 -37.08 1.63
CA GLY A 618 -4.96 -37.42 2.98
C GLY A 618 -4.54 -36.23 3.85
N GLN A 619 -4.62 -35.00 3.32
CA GLN A 619 -4.28 -33.76 4.02
C GLN A 619 -5.56 -32.98 4.33
N GLN A 620 -5.64 -32.36 5.52
CA GLN A 620 -6.78 -31.51 5.87
C GLN A 620 -6.56 -30.05 5.46
N TYR A 621 -7.58 -29.48 4.84
CA TYR A 621 -7.68 -28.08 4.42
C TYR A 621 -8.92 -27.45 5.05
N SER A 622 -8.94 -26.14 5.20
CA SER A 622 -10.14 -25.40 5.59
C SER A 622 -10.42 -24.29 4.58
N PHE A 623 -11.70 -24.04 4.34
CA PHE A 623 -12.21 -23.09 3.35
C PHE A 623 -13.22 -22.17 4.04
N LYS A 624 -13.22 -20.89 3.66
CA LYS A 624 -14.19 -19.87 4.08
C LYS A 624 -15.57 -20.22 3.51
N ASP A 625 -16.63 -19.56 3.96
CA ASP A 625 -17.99 -19.74 3.39
C ASP A 625 -18.07 -19.28 1.91
N SER A 626 -17.15 -18.43 1.48
CA SER A 626 -16.92 -18.08 0.07
C SER A 626 -16.18 -19.14 -0.74
N GLY A 627 -15.84 -20.30 -0.15
CA GLY A 627 -15.06 -21.38 -0.76
C GLY A 627 -13.57 -21.11 -0.93
N ALA A 628 -13.09 -19.91 -0.57
CA ALA A 628 -11.68 -19.59 -0.63
C ALA A 628 -10.91 -20.26 0.51
N MET A 629 -9.80 -20.92 0.18
CA MET A 629 -8.93 -21.66 1.08
C MET A 629 -8.32 -20.76 2.16
N VAL A 630 -8.21 -21.29 3.38
CA VAL A 630 -7.60 -20.64 4.52
C VAL A 630 -6.10 -20.96 4.56
N THR A 631 -5.29 -19.93 4.80
CA THR A 631 -3.85 -20.05 5.09
C THR A 631 -3.53 -19.22 6.33
N GLY A 632 -2.46 -19.56 7.05
CA GLY A 632 -2.11 -18.93 8.33
C GLY A 632 -3.00 -19.37 9.49
N TRP A 633 -3.11 -18.50 10.50
CA TRP A 633 -3.87 -18.75 11.72
C TRP A 633 -5.38 -18.68 11.50
N LYS A 634 -6.12 -19.66 12.02
CA LYS A 634 -7.59 -19.70 12.03
C LYS A 634 -8.08 -20.09 13.42
N GLN A 635 -9.04 -19.34 13.98
CA GLN A 635 -9.79 -19.78 15.16
C GLN A 635 -11.05 -20.54 14.73
N THR A 636 -11.43 -21.59 15.47
CA THR A 636 -12.68 -22.34 15.31
C THR A 636 -13.01 -22.97 16.66
N ASP A 637 -14.24 -22.81 17.17
CA ASP A 637 -14.69 -23.28 18.49
C ASP A 637 -13.71 -22.91 19.63
N ASP A 638 -13.38 -21.62 19.71
CA ASP A 638 -12.37 -20.97 20.56
C ASP A 638 -10.91 -21.45 20.41
N LYS A 639 -10.67 -22.55 19.69
CA LYS A 639 -9.34 -23.15 19.45
C LYS A 639 -8.65 -22.54 18.24
N TRP A 640 -7.33 -22.46 18.30
CA TRP A 640 -6.51 -21.98 17.19
C TRP A 640 -5.85 -23.12 16.43
N TYR A 641 -5.81 -22.99 15.10
CA TYR A 641 -5.19 -23.90 14.15
C TYR A 641 -4.32 -23.11 13.18
N TYR A 642 -3.28 -23.71 12.61
CA TYR A 642 -2.43 -23.07 11.60
C TYR A 642 -2.41 -23.86 10.29
N TYR A 643 -2.75 -23.19 9.19
CA TYR A 643 -2.73 -23.74 7.84
C TYR A 643 -1.51 -23.19 7.08
N ALA A 644 -0.85 -24.03 6.29
CA ALA A 644 0.33 -23.62 5.51
C ALA A 644 -0.03 -22.59 4.41
N SER A 645 0.99 -22.02 3.77
CA SER A 645 0.79 -21.23 2.53
C SER A 645 0.25 -22.07 1.36
N SER A 646 0.49 -23.38 1.38
CA SER A 646 -0.12 -24.39 0.51
C SER A 646 -1.47 -24.91 0.99
N GLY A 647 -1.96 -24.43 2.15
CA GLY A 647 -3.32 -24.66 2.66
C GLY A 647 -3.49 -25.85 3.61
N GLU A 648 -2.52 -26.75 3.75
CA GLU A 648 -2.66 -27.91 4.62
C GLU A 648 -2.48 -27.56 6.11
N LEU A 649 -3.30 -28.16 6.97
CA LEU A 649 -3.22 -28.04 8.42
C LEU A 649 -1.86 -28.51 8.94
N LYS A 650 -1.15 -27.63 9.66
CA LYS A 650 0.11 -27.96 10.32
C LYS A 650 -0.11 -28.62 11.69
N LYS A 651 0.85 -29.47 12.03
CA LYS A 651 0.97 -30.23 13.28
C LYS A 651 2.43 -30.23 13.73
N GLY A 652 2.68 -30.29 15.03
CA GLY A 652 4.00 -30.13 15.61
C GLY A 652 4.46 -28.67 15.65
N TRP A 653 5.77 -28.46 15.64
CA TRP A 653 6.41 -27.15 15.74
C TRP A 653 6.25 -26.29 14.47
N ILE A 654 5.89 -25.02 14.64
CA ILE A 654 6.02 -23.97 13.62
C ILE A 654 6.70 -22.72 14.20
N LYS A 655 7.33 -21.93 13.33
CA LYS A 655 7.82 -20.59 13.65
C LYS A 655 7.01 -19.56 12.88
N TYR A 656 6.47 -18.56 13.57
CA TYR A 656 5.62 -17.52 13.01
C TYR A 656 5.93 -16.16 13.65
N ALA A 657 6.05 -15.10 12.84
CA ALA A 657 6.38 -13.74 13.29
C ALA A 657 7.63 -13.59 14.21
N GLY A 658 8.51 -14.61 14.25
CA GLY A 658 9.71 -14.66 15.10
C GLY A 658 9.59 -15.62 16.28
N ASP A 659 8.38 -15.81 16.82
CA ASP A 659 8.09 -16.73 17.93
C ASP A 659 7.88 -18.19 17.43
N TRP A 660 8.09 -19.16 18.33
CA TRP A 660 7.78 -20.58 18.10
C TRP A 660 6.42 -20.93 18.70
N TYR A 661 5.71 -21.87 18.08
CA TYR A 661 4.40 -22.38 18.49
C TYR A 661 4.36 -23.89 18.27
N TYR A 662 3.53 -24.61 19.03
CA TYR A 662 3.29 -26.03 18.84
C TYR A 662 1.80 -26.31 18.61
N LEU A 663 1.49 -27.02 17.53
CA LEU A 663 0.16 -27.55 17.23
C LEU A 663 0.13 -29.03 17.61
N ASP A 664 -0.89 -29.49 18.33
CA ASP A 664 -0.94 -30.88 18.80
C ASP A 664 -0.90 -31.88 17.62
N SER A 665 -0.11 -32.95 17.77
CA SER A 665 0.11 -33.93 16.70
C SER A 665 -1.15 -34.71 16.35
N LYS A 666 -2.13 -34.79 17.26
CA LYS A 666 -3.38 -35.50 17.07
C LYS A 666 -4.38 -34.75 16.18
N ASP A 667 -4.63 -33.47 16.45
CA ASP A 667 -5.74 -32.70 15.88
C ASP A 667 -5.33 -31.30 15.37
N GLY A 668 -4.09 -30.87 15.59
CA GLY A 668 -3.57 -29.58 15.09
C GLY A 668 -3.92 -28.37 15.97
N GLU A 669 -4.44 -28.60 17.18
CA GLU A 669 -4.83 -27.56 18.13
C GLU A 669 -3.60 -26.86 18.72
N MET A 670 -3.58 -25.53 18.70
CA MET A 670 -2.50 -24.73 19.27
C MET A 670 -2.39 -24.91 20.78
N VAL A 671 -1.23 -25.36 21.23
CA VAL A 671 -0.95 -25.57 22.66
C VAL A 671 -0.70 -24.23 23.37
N THR A 672 -1.31 -24.10 24.55
CA THR A 672 -1.09 -23.01 25.51
C THR A 672 -0.78 -23.59 26.89
N GLY A 673 -0.15 -22.81 27.78
CA GLY A 673 0.27 -23.31 29.09
C GLY A 673 1.47 -24.25 29.02
N THR A 674 1.64 -25.14 29.98
CA THR A 674 2.79 -26.06 30.07
C THR A 674 2.44 -27.44 29.51
N LYS A 675 3.33 -27.99 28.67
CA LYS A 675 3.12 -29.23 27.89
C LYS A 675 4.43 -30.01 27.75
N GLU A 676 4.36 -31.32 27.93
CA GLU A 676 5.45 -32.22 27.58
C GLU A 676 5.42 -32.55 26.08
N ILE A 677 6.57 -32.38 25.40
CA ILE A 677 6.77 -32.67 23.99
C ILE A 677 8.09 -33.44 23.88
N ASP A 678 8.05 -34.64 23.30
CA ASP A 678 9.22 -35.54 23.14
C ASP A 678 10.01 -35.78 24.45
N GLY A 679 9.32 -35.82 25.59
CA GLY A 679 9.88 -36.03 26.93
C GLY A 679 10.47 -34.79 27.59
N GLN A 680 10.44 -33.63 26.92
CA GLN A 680 10.90 -32.35 27.45
C GLN A 680 9.69 -31.44 27.79
N GLN A 681 9.77 -30.71 28.89
CA GLN A 681 8.73 -29.77 29.31
C GLN A 681 8.93 -28.41 28.65
N TYR A 682 7.90 -27.91 27.98
CA TYR A 682 7.84 -26.59 27.36
C TYR A 682 6.70 -25.79 27.98
N SER A 683 6.75 -24.46 27.88
CA SER A 683 5.64 -23.60 28.27
C SER A 683 5.34 -22.55 27.21
N PHE A 684 4.06 -22.23 27.06
CA PHE A 684 3.50 -21.39 26.02
C PHE A 684 2.60 -20.32 26.65
N LYS A 685 2.70 -19.08 26.15
CA LYS A 685 1.83 -17.96 26.55
C LYS A 685 0.37 -18.29 26.20
N ALA A 686 -0.58 -17.51 26.71
CA ALA A 686 -1.99 -17.60 26.29
C ALA A 686 -2.20 -17.35 24.78
N SER A 687 -1.25 -16.65 24.13
CA SER A 687 -1.18 -16.48 22.67
C SER A 687 -0.57 -17.66 21.91
N GLY A 688 -0.24 -18.78 22.58
CA GLY A 688 0.42 -19.96 22.01
C GLY A 688 1.91 -19.82 21.71
N ALA A 689 2.48 -18.61 21.86
CA ALA A 689 3.90 -18.38 21.65
C ALA A 689 4.74 -18.97 22.79
N MET A 690 5.77 -19.73 22.45
CA MET A 690 6.69 -20.41 23.35
C MET A 690 7.42 -19.43 24.28
N VAL A 691 7.62 -19.85 25.53
CA VAL A 691 8.35 -19.10 26.56
C VAL A 691 9.83 -19.49 26.52
N THR A 692 10.71 -18.48 26.63
CA THR A 692 12.15 -18.64 26.82
C THR A 692 12.61 -17.69 27.92
N GLY A 693 13.70 -18.02 28.61
CA GLY A 693 14.18 -17.26 29.77
C GLY A 693 13.36 -17.52 31.04
N TRP A 694 13.31 -16.53 31.92
CA TRP A 694 12.62 -16.63 33.21
C TRP A 694 11.09 -16.51 33.07
N LYS A 695 10.36 -17.40 33.74
CA LYS A 695 8.90 -17.38 33.90
C LYS A 695 8.55 -17.50 35.39
N GLN A 696 7.57 -16.72 35.85
CA GLN A 696 6.93 -16.93 37.14
C GLN A 696 5.57 -17.64 36.95
N GLU A 697 5.26 -18.62 37.79
CA GLU A 697 4.01 -19.40 37.78
C GLU A 697 3.76 -19.95 39.19
N ASP A 698 2.56 -19.75 39.76
CA ASP A 698 2.21 -20.07 41.15
C ASP A 698 3.27 -19.63 42.19
N ASP A 699 3.64 -18.34 42.10
CA ASP A 699 4.72 -17.66 42.85
C ASP A 699 6.15 -18.24 42.70
N LYS A 700 6.32 -19.34 41.96
CA LYS A 700 7.61 -20.00 41.71
C LYS A 700 8.23 -19.48 40.43
N TRP A 701 9.57 -19.44 40.41
CA TRP A 701 10.33 -19.10 39.21
C TRP A 701 10.90 -20.34 38.53
N TYR A 702 10.80 -20.36 37.21
CA TYR A 702 11.30 -21.40 36.32
C TYR A 702 12.15 -20.74 35.22
N TYR A 703 13.12 -21.47 34.67
CA TYR A 703 13.94 -21.01 33.55
C TYR A 703 13.79 -21.94 32.35
N TYR A 704 13.46 -21.38 31.19
CA TYR A 704 13.36 -22.08 29.91
C TYR A 704 14.54 -21.67 29.01
N ALA A 705 15.14 -22.63 28.31
CA ALA A 705 16.24 -22.38 27.38
C ALA A 705 15.82 -21.54 26.17
N SER A 706 16.78 -21.13 25.33
CA SER A 706 16.50 -20.56 24.00
C SER A 706 15.84 -21.57 23.03
N SER A 707 15.97 -22.87 23.30
CA SER A 707 15.20 -23.95 22.68
C SER A 707 13.76 -24.06 23.20
N GLY A 708 13.41 -23.38 24.30
CA GLY A 708 12.12 -23.49 24.98
C GLY A 708 12.01 -24.59 26.04
N GLU A 709 13.04 -25.44 26.18
CA GLU A 709 13.06 -26.55 27.14
C GLU A 709 13.23 -26.03 28.59
N GLN A 710 12.43 -26.53 29.54
CA GLN A 710 12.60 -26.24 30.97
C GLN A 710 13.98 -26.71 31.46
N LYS A 711 14.72 -25.84 32.15
CA LYS A 711 16.03 -26.16 32.73
C LYS A 711 15.93 -26.56 34.20
N LYS A 712 16.83 -27.46 34.56
CA LYS A 712 17.09 -28.00 35.90
C LYS A 712 18.60 -27.97 36.17
N GLY A 713 18.98 -27.93 37.44
CA GLY A 713 20.36 -27.74 37.88
C GLY A 713 20.85 -26.30 37.72
N TRP A 714 22.16 -26.12 37.56
CA TRP A 714 22.80 -24.82 37.42
C TRP A 714 22.51 -24.14 36.08
N ILE A 715 22.14 -22.86 36.10
CA ILE A 715 22.10 -21.98 34.92
C ILE A 715 22.80 -20.66 35.21
N LYS A 716 23.33 -20.02 34.15
CA LYS A 716 23.89 -18.66 34.21
C LYS A 716 23.00 -17.72 33.41
N SER A 717 22.55 -16.63 34.03
CA SER A 717 21.65 -15.63 33.44
C SER A 717 22.06 -14.23 33.87
N ALA A 718 22.07 -13.26 32.94
CA ALA A 718 22.55 -11.88 33.19
C ALA A 718 23.89 -11.80 33.96
N GLY A 719 24.83 -12.70 33.64
CA GLY A 719 26.14 -12.82 34.29
C GLY A 719 26.16 -13.56 35.64
N LYS A 720 25.02 -13.73 36.32
CA LYS A 720 24.90 -14.38 37.63
C LYS A 720 24.55 -15.86 37.51
N TRP A 721 24.92 -16.66 38.52
CA TRP A 721 24.54 -18.07 38.62
C TRP A 721 23.24 -18.24 39.43
N TYR A 722 22.46 -19.25 39.07
CA TYR A 722 21.20 -19.63 39.69
C TYR A 722 21.11 -21.16 39.71
N TYR A 723 20.34 -21.72 40.64
CA TYR A 723 20.08 -23.16 40.69
C TYR A 723 18.57 -23.46 40.64
N LEU A 724 18.21 -24.37 39.75
CA LEU A 724 16.84 -24.80 39.45
C LEU A 724 16.72 -26.23 40.00
N ASN A 725 15.76 -26.50 40.86
CA ASN A 725 15.61 -27.78 41.55
C ASN A 725 15.48 -28.96 40.57
N GLN A 726 16.25 -30.03 40.78
CA GLN A 726 16.29 -31.20 39.90
C GLN A 726 14.94 -31.93 39.78
N ASN A 727 14.08 -31.83 40.81
CA ASN A 727 12.80 -32.54 40.83
C ASN A 727 11.75 -31.85 39.96
N ASP A 728 11.52 -30.55 40.15
CA ASP A 728 10.41 -29.78 39.57
C ASP A 728 10.83 -28.56 38.72
N GLY A 729 12.11 -28.20 38.71
CA GLY A 729 12.64 -27.04 38.00
C GLY A 729 12.47 -25.70 38.73
N VAL A 730 12.03 -25.68 39.99
CA VAL A 730 11.82 -24.44 40.74
C VAL A 730 13.15 -23.80 41.14
N MET A 731 13.31 -22.50 40.88
CA MET A 731 14.45 -21.70 41.32
C MET A 731 14.56 -21.66 42.85
N VAL A 732 15.75 -21.96 43.39
CA VAL A 732 16.01 -21.96 44.83
C VAL A 732 16.42 -20.58 45.35
N THR A 733 16.15 -20.32 46.63
CA THR A 733 16.64 -19.16 47.38
C THR A 733 17.21 -19.60 48.75
N GLY A 734 17.89 -18.70 49.47
CA GLY A 734 18.48 -18.98 50.77
C GLY A 734 19.72 -19.88 50.70
N ARG A 735 20.06 -20.54 51.82
CA ARG A 735 21.14 -21.55 51.81
C ARG A 735 20.65 -22.87 51.25
N GLN A 736 21.47 -23.47 50.39
CA GLN A 736 21.24 -24.78 49.81
C GLN A 736 22.53 -25.60 49.84
N GLU A 737 22.41 -26.91 50.00
CA GLU A 737 23.53 -27.85 49.85
C GLU A 737 23.32 -28.61 48.54
N ILE A 738 24.27 -28.47 47.61
CA ILE A 738 24.21 -29.00 46.26
C ILE A 738 25.49 -29.83 46.07
N ASP A 739 25.31 -31.14 45.81
CA ASP A 739 26.40 -32.11 45.66
C ASP A 739 27.42 -32.10 46.84
N GLY A 740 26.92 -31.87 48.06
CA GLY A 740 27.72 -31.79 49.29
C GLY A 740 28.44 -30.46 49.52
N VAL A 741 28.24 -29.46 48.66
CA VAL A 741 28.81 -28.11 48.79
C VAL A 741 27.70 -27.12 49.17
N LYS A 742 27.96 -26.28 50.17
CA LYS A 742 27.02 -25.27 50.66
C LYS A 742 27.14 -23.97 49.87
N TYR A 743 26.00 -23.49 49.36
CA TYR A 743 25.86 -22.24 48.61
C TYR A 743 24.82 -21.34 49.28
N SER A 744 24.88 -20.03 49.01
CA SER A 744 23.85 -19.06 49.39
C SER A 744 23.29 -18.40 48.13
N PHE A 745 21.97 -18.24 48.07
CA PHE A 745 21.24 -17.55 47.01
C PHE A 745 20.38 -16.45 47.66
N ASN A 746 20.38 -15.24 47.09
CA ASN A 746 19.54 -14.14 47.60
C ASN A 746 18.05 -14.33 47.19
N GLN A 747 17.19 -13.38 47.56
CA GLN A 747 15.74 -13.45 47.28
C GLN A 747 15.37 -13.41 45.79
N SER A 748 16.28 -12.98 44.91
CA SER A 748 16.12 -13.11 43.45
C SER A 748 16.63 -14.44 42.89
N GLY A 749 17.05 -15.37 43.76
CA GLY A 749 17.62 -16.68 43.38
C GLY A 749 19.03 -16.63 42.80
N ALA A 750 19.65 -15.45 42.74
CA ALA A 750 21.03 -15.33 42.29
C ALA A 750 22.00 -15.78 43.39
N MET A 751 23.01 -16.55 43.00
CA MET A 751 24.08 -17.06 43.85
C MET A 751 24.95 -15.91 44.38
N GLU A 752 25.19 -15.92 45.69
CA GLU A 752 26.01 -14.94 46.39
C GLU A 752 27.49 -15.36 46.38
N THR A 753 28.39 -14.37 46.38
CA THR A 753 29.84 -14.53 46.47
C THR A 753 30.44 -13.42 47.35
N GLY A 754 31.60 -13.67 47.95
CA GLY A 754 32.21 -12.75 48.91
C GLY A 754 31.56 -12.82 50.30
N TRP A 755 31.51 -11.69 51.02
CA TRP A 755 30.91 -11.60 52.34
C TRP A 755 29.38 -11.49 52.27
N VAL A 756 28.68 -12.42 52.94
CA VAL A 756 27.22 -12.54 52.93
C VAL A 756 26.69 -12.47 54.37
N PHE A 757 25.66 -11.67 54.60
CA PHE A 757 24.96 -11.56 55.89
C PHE A 757 23.55 -12.15 55.78
N ASP A 758 23.19 -13.09 56.66
CA ASP A 758 21.88 -13.77 56.61
C ASP A 758 20.78 -13.10 57.46
N GLY A 759 21.03 -11.87 57.91
CA GLY A 759 20.18 -11.17 58.87
C GLY A 759 20.57 -11.41 60.33
N LYS A 760 21.48 -12.35 60.62
CA LYS A 760 21.97 -12.65 61.97
C LYS A 760 23.48 -12.80 62.06
N ASP A 761 24.08 -13.58 61.17
CA ASP A 761 25.48 -13.95 61.19
C ASP A 761 26.14 -13.62 59.81
N TRP A 762 27.46 -13.44 59.78
CA TRP A 762 28.25 -13.24 58.56
C TRP A 762 28.92 -14.53 58.10
N TYR A 763 29.11 -14.68 56.78
CA TYR A 763 29.70 -15.85 56.12
C TYR A 763 30.54 -15.37 54.93
N TYR A 764 31.49 -16.19 54.47
CA TYR A 764 32.20 -15.93 53.21
C TYR A 764 31.94 -17.04 52.19
N HIS A 765 31.72 -16.65 50.94
CA HIS A 765 31.57 -17.52 49.79
C HIS A 765 32.67 -17.22 48.76
N LYS A 766 33.27 -18.28 48.22
CA LYS A 766 34.30 -18.19 47.16
C LYS A 766 33.71 -17.58 45.87
N GLU A 767 34.56 -17.24 44.91
CA GLU A 767 34.12 -16.84 43.56
C GLU A 767 33.29 -17.93 42.87
N SER A 768 33.48 -19.20 43.26
CA SER A 768 32.65 -20.34 42.85
C SER A 768 31.31 -20.46 43.60
N GLY A 769 31.00 -19.55 44.52
CA GLY A 769 29.81 -19.60 45.40
C GLY A 769 29.88 -20.59 46.56
N ALA A 770 30.88 -21.47 46.59
CA ALA A 770 31.07 -22.42 47.67
C ALA A 770 31.43 -21.69 48.98
N ALA A 771 30.71 -22.00 50.06
CA ALA A 771 31.00 -21.47 51.39
C ALA A 771 32.43 -21.82 51.84
N GLU A 772 33.10 -20.88 52.50
CA GLU A 772 34.38 -21.08 53.16
C GLU A 772 34.18 -21.49 54.63
N THR A 773 35.10 -22.28 55.18
CA THR A 773 35.12 -22.64 56.61
C THR A 773 36.56 -22.68 57.13
N GLY A 774 36.74 -22.49 58.43
CA GLY A 774 38.06 -22.45 59.08
C GLY A 774 38.81 -21.13 58.83
N TRP A 775 40.14 -21.22 58.72
CA TRP A 775 41.02 -20.07 58.52
C TRP A 775 40.93 -19.50 57.10
N PHE A 776 40.58 -18.22 57.00
CA PHE A 776 40.37 -17.52 55.75
C PHE A 776 41.14 -16.19 55.71
N LYS A 777 41.69 -15.81 54.55
CA LYS A 777 42.48 -14.57 54.39
C LYS A 777 41.90 -13.67 53.30
N TYR A 778 41.55 -12.44 53.66
CA TYR A 778 40.92 -11.48 52.77
C TYR A 778 41.54 -10.08 52.95
N SER A 779 41.82 -9.38 51.84
CA SER A 779 42.45 -8.05 51.84
C SER A 779 43.67 -7.95 52.79
N GLY A 780 44.52 -9.00 52.80
CA GLY A 780 45.69 -9.10 53.66
C GLY A 780 45.43 -9.51 55.12
N LYS A 781 44.19 -9.40 55.62
CA LYS A 781 43.79 -9.74 57.00
C LYS A 781 43.34 -11.20 57.13
N TRP A 782 43.50 -11.78 58.32
CA TRP A 782 42.99 -13.11 58.65
C TRP A 782 41.62 -13.04 59.32
N TYR A 783 40.80 -14.04 59.06
CA TYR A 783 39.45 -14.25 59.60
C TYR A 783 39.32 -15.74 59.95
N TYR A 784 38.38 -16.08 60.84
CA TYR A 784 38.01 -17.47 61.09
C TYR A 784 36.51 -17.63 60.95
N LEU A 785 36.11 -18.61 60.14
CA LEU A 785 34.74 -19.06 60.00
C LEU A 785 34.57 -20.39 60.72
N ASP A 786 33.53 -20.51 61.52
CA ASP A 786 33.23 -21.73 62.27
C ASP A 786 33.17 -22.97 61.35
N THR A 787 33.82 -24.06 61.74
CA THR A 787 34.07 -25.21 60.86
C THR A 787 32.83 -26.06 60.57
N GLU A 788 31.79 -25.97 61.40
CA GLU A 788 30.54 -26.73 61.25
C GLU A 788 29.45 -25.89 60.57
N THR A 789 29.35 -24.62 60.97
CA THR A 789 28.26 -23.71 60.58
C THR A 789 28.65 -22.65 59.55
N GLY A 790 29.94 -22.38 59.34
CA GLY A 790 30.47 -21.37 58.40
C GLY A 790 30.42 -19.92 58.91
N LYS A 791 30.04 -19.70 60.18
CA LYS A 791 29.82 -18.37 60.75
C LYS A 791 31.10 -17.62 61.05
N MET A 792 31.15 -16.34 60.72
CA MET A 792 32.22 -15.42 61.08
C MET A 792 32.33 -15.27 62.59
N VAL A 793 33.49 -15.63 63.13
CA VAL A 793 33.78 -15.56 64.56
C VAL A 793 34.20 -14.14 64.96
N THR A 794 33.75 -13.70 66.14
CA THR A 794 34.14 -12.43 66.77
C THR A 794 34.46 -12.65 68.25
N GLY A 795 35.27 -11.76 68.85
CA GLY A 795 35.76 -11.87 70.22
C GLY A 795 36.90 -12.88 70.40
N ILE A 796 37.16 -13.28 71.65
CA ILE A 796 38.11 -14.37 71.97
C ILE A 796 37.45 -15.71 71.63
N HIS A 797 38.07 -16.48 70.73
CA HIS A 797 37.61 -17.79 70.30
C HIS A 797 38.75 -18.82 70.29
N LYS A 798 38.42 -20.11 70.39
CA LYS A 798 39.40 -21.20 70.48
C LYS A 798 39.47 -21.98 69.17
N VAL A 799 40.65 -22.01 68.54
CA VAL A 799 40.91 -22.74 67.29
C VAL A 799 42.05 -23.74 67.51
N SER A 800 41.80 -25.02 67.22
CA SER A 800 42.77 -26.14 67.28
C SER A 800 43.55 -26.34 68.58
N GLY A 801 43.18 -25.67 69.68
CA GLY A 801 43.83 -25.78 71.00
C GLY A 801 44.20 -24.43 71.62
N ASP A 802 44.47 -23.44 70.78
CA ASP A 802 44.85 -22.08 71.15
C ASP A 802 43.71 -21.08 70.98
N TYR A 803 43.89 -19.90 71.56
CA TYR A 803 42.89 -18.82 71.55
C TYR A 803 43.36 -17.70 70.64
N TYR A 804 42.42 -17.05 69.96
CA TYR A 804 42.64 -15.96 69.01
C TYR A 804 41.58 -14.88 69.26
N TYR A 805 41.90 -13.61 69.01
CA TYR A 805 40.91 -12.53 69.07
C TYR A 805 40.56 -12.03 67.68
N PHE A 806 39.26 -11.97 67.40
CA PHE A 806 38.70 -11.39 66.18
C PHE A 806 37.91 -10.14 66.56
N ASN A 807 38.13 -9.01 65.87
CA ASN A 807 37.41 -7.78 66.16
C ASN A 807 35.91 -7.88 65.74
N LYS A 808 35.12 -6.81 65.93
CA LYS A 808 33.69 -6.80 65.57
C LYS A 808 33.42 -7.02 64.06
N SER A 809 34.44 -6.84 63.22
CA SER A 809 34.40 -7.11 61.77
C SER A 809 35.00 -8.48 61.40
N GLY A 810 35.23 -9.36 62.38
CA GLY A 810 35.77 -10.71 62.21
C GLY A 810 37.29 -10.77 61.97
N GLU A 811 38.00 -9.65 62.04
CA GLU A 811 39.41 -9.58 61.67
C GLU A 811 40.30 -10.00 62.85
N MET A 812 41.17 -10.98 62.63
CA MET A 812 42.15 -11.46 63.63
C MET A 812 43.11 -10.33 64.02
N GLN A 813 43.27 -10.09 65.32
CA GLN A 813 44.17 -9.09 65.87
C GLN A 813 45.45 -9.70 66.45
N VAL A 814 46.49 -8.87 66.60
CA VAL A 814 47.78 -9.20 67.22
C VAL A 814 48.21 -8.07 68.15
N GLY A 815 49.10 -8.35 69.11
CA GLY A 815 49.51 -7.41 70.15
C GLY A 815 48.53 -7.36 71.33
N TRP A 816 48.50 -6.22 72.03
CA TRP A 816 47.63 -6.01 73.19
C TRP A 816 46.19 -5.71 72.77
N ILE A 817 45.24 -6.46 73.35
CA ILE A 817 43.80 -6.27 73.17
C ILE A 817 43.13 -6.27 74.54
N GLN A 818 42.20 -5.34 74.76
CA GLN A 818 41.32 -5.32 75.92
C GLN A 818 39.96 -5.91 75.54
N GLU A 819 39.51 -6.95 76.25
CA GLU A 819 38.21 -7.57 76.05
C GLU A 819 37.51 -7.68 77.40
N LYS A 820 36.28 -7.12 77.49
CA LYS A 820 35.46 -7.10 78.72
C LYS A 820 36.17 -6.52 79.97
N GLY A 821 37.17 -5.65 79.77
CA GLY A 821 37.94 -4.97 80.81
C GLY A 821 39.32 -5.57 81.07
N ASP A 822 39.51 -6.86 80.80
CA ASP A 822 40.79 -7.56 80.96
C ASP A 822 41.70 -7.36 79.72
N TRP A 823 43.01 -7.26 79.95
CA TRP A 823 44.02 -7.16 78.88
C TRP A 823 44.64 -8.52 78.54
N TYR A 824 44.78 -8.80 77.25
CA TYR A 824 45.34 -10.03 76.68
C TYR A 824 46.39 -9.69 75.63
N TYR A 825 47.42 -10.52 75.50
CA TYR A 825 48.44 -10.35 74.45
C TYR A 825 48.37 -11.48 73.42
N PHE A 826 48.23 -11.13 72.15
CA PHE A 826 48.22 -12.07 71.03
C PHE A 826 49.55 -11.96 70.26
N LYS A 827 50.20 -13.09 70.02
CA LYS A 827 51.49 -13.16 69.31
C LYS A 827 51.33 -12.71 67.85
N PRO A 828 52.42 -12.42 67.10
CA PRO A 828 52.33 -12.16 65.66
C PRO A 828 51.70 -13.29 64.82
N SER A 829 51.60 -14.51 65.36
CA SER A 829 50.84 -15.64 64.79
C SER A 829 49.32 -15.58 65.04
N GLY A 830 48.81 -14.59 65.79
CA GLY A 830 47.42 -14.48 66.22
C GLY A 830 47.10 -15.22 67.53
N GLU A 831 47.95 -16.16 67.95
CA GLU A 831 47.73 -17.00 69.13
C GLU A 831 47.92 -16.23 70.45
N MET A 832 46.98 -16.37 71.38
CA MET A 832 47.01 -15.78 72.72
C MET A 832 48.17 -16.33 73.55
N LEU A 833 49.00 -15.42 74.05
CA LEU A 833 50.07 -15.76 74.98
C LEU A 833 49.48 -16.12 76.35
N ARG A 834 49.95 -17.22 76.95
CA ARG A 834 49.47 -17.76 78.23
C ARG A 834 50.65 -18.28 79.05
N ASN A 835 50.62 -18.12 80.38
CA ASN A 835 51.66 -18.55 81.32
C ASN A 835 53.09 -18.08 80.95
N ALA A 836 53.23 -16.87 80.39
CA ALA A 836 54.50 -16.39 79.84
C ALA A 836 54.68 -14.88 80.03
N THR A 837 55.84 -14.38 79.58
CA THR A 837 56.17 -12.95 79.54
C THR A 837 56.07 -12.46 78.10
N THR A 838 55.43 -11.31 77.88
CA THR A 838 55.29 -10.66 76.58
C THR A 838 56.62 -10.04 76.11
N PRO A 839 56.79 -9.72 74.81
CA PRO A 839 58.03 -9.13 74.28
C PRO A 839 58.42 -7.78 74.91
N ASP A 840 57.45 -7.06 75.46
CA ASP A 840 57.58 -5.80 76.19
C ASP A 840 57.65 -5.98 77.73
N GLY A 841 57.65 -7.22 78.24
CA GLY A 841 58.04 -7.54 79.62
C GLY A 841 56.91 -7.76 80.64
N TYR A 842 55.64 -7.68 80.24
CA TYR A 842 54.50 -7.97 81.13
C TYR A 842 54.23 -9.47 81.22
N LYS A 843 53.63 -9.92 82.33
CA LYS A 843 53.28 -11.34 82.55
C LYS A 843 51.80 -11.59 82.34
N VAL A 844 51.47 -12.65 81.62
CA VAL A 844 50.10 -13.11 81.36
C VAL A 844 49.82 -14.48 82.00
N GLY A 845 48.63 -14.62 82.59
CA GLY A 845 48.19 -15.81 83.32
C GLY A 845 47.88 -17.02 82.44
N SER A 846 47.39 -18.10 83.05
CA SER A 846 47.01 -19.35 82.37
C SER A 846 45.78 -19.18 81.46
N ASP A 847 44.94 -18.20 81.77
CA ASP A 847 43.80 -17.73 80.98
C ASP A 847 44.17 -16.59 80.00
N GLY A 848 45.45 -16.20 79.93
CA GLY A 848 45.98 -15.17 79.05
C GLY A 848 45.85 -13.72 79.55
N ARG A 849 45.28 -13.50 80.74
CA ARG A 849 45.08 -12.15 81.27
C ARG A 849 46.35 -11.54 81.85
N MET A 850 46.57 -10.25 81.60
CA MET A 850 47.67 -9.48 82.17
C MET A 850 47.58 -9.49 83.71
N LEU A 851 48.67 -9.88 84.37
CA LEU A 851 48.74 -9.88 85.83
C LEU A 851 49.01 -8.45 86.35
N PRO A 852 48.31 -7.96 87.40
CA PRO A 852 48.43 -6.56 87.86
C PRO A 852 49.83 -6.09 88.25
N ASN A 853 50.76 -7.00 88.53
CA ASN A 853 52.11 -6.72 89.01
C ASN A 853 53.16 -7.00 87.91
N GLY A 854 53.01 -6.37 86.74
CA GLY A 854 53.92 -6.53 85.61
C GLY A 854 55.33 -6.01 85.88
N VAL A 855 56.28 -6.89 86.16
CA VAL A 855 57.70 -6.54 86.40
C VAL A 855 58.49 -6.55 85.09
N THR A 856 58.58 -5.37 84.45
CA THR A 856 59.58 -5.11 83.41
C THR A 856 60.98 -5.29 83.99
N THR A 857 61.75 -6.23 83.43
CA THR A 857 63.07 -6.61 83.96
C THR A 857 64.18 -6.06 83.05
N THR A 858 64.70 -4.89 83.40
CA THR A 858 65.73 -4.18 82.61
C THR A 858 67.15 -4.58 83.04
N THR A 859 67.99 -4.97 82.09
CA THR A 859 69.44 -5.23 82.33
C THR A 859 70.29 -4.74 81.15
N SER A 860 71.35 -3.97 81.42
CA SER A 860 72.22 -3.37 80.39
C SER A 860 73.69 -3.36 80.82
N THR A 861 74.62 -3.73 79.92
CA THR A 861 76.08 -3.36 79.80
C THR A 861 76.77 -4.38 78.87
N THR A 862 77.23 -4.04 77.64
CA THR A 862 78.56 -3.50 77.22
C THR A 862 79.76 -4.44 77.48
N THR A 863 80.76 -4.66 76.60
CA THR A 863 81.21 -3.94 75.36
C THR A 863 82.16 -4.81 74.49
N THR A 864 82.22 -4.58 73.16
CA THR A 864 83.45 -4.26 72.37
C THR A 864 83.12 -3.93 70.89
N THR A 865 84.05 -3.25 70.19
CA THR A 865 83.98 -2.66 68.83
C THR A 865 85.21 -3.11 67.99
N PRO A 866 85.45 -2.70 66.72
CA PRO A 866 84.74 -1.80 65.77
C PRO A 866 84.37 -2.53 64.44
N ASN A 867 83.98 -1.95 63.27
CA ASN A 867 83.93 -0.60 62.67
C ASN A 867 82.96 -0.65 61.42
N THR A 868 82.60 0.34 60.58
CA THR A 868 82.89 1.79 60.37
C THR A 868 81.75 2.41 59.51
N THR A 869 81.31 3.67 59.75
CA THR A 869 80.63 4.62 58.79
C THR A 869 79.33 4.19 58.05
N THR A 870 78.36 5.06 57.70
CA THR A 870 78.25 6.55 57.68
C THR A 870 76.76 7.00 57.81
N THR A 871 76.53 8.21 58.33
CA THR A 871 75.53 9.26 57.97
C THR A 871 74.47 8.94 56.88
N VAL A 872 73.21 9.41 56.84
CA VAL A 872 72.43 10.51 57.50
C VAL A 872 70.94 10.37 57.00
N GLU A 873 69.85 11.03 57.42
CA GLU A 873 69.50 12.27 58.18
C GLU A 873 68.28 12.01 59.13
N GLU A 874 67.64 13.09 59.62
CA GLU A 874 66.30 13.22 60.22
C GLU A 874 65.41 14.06 59.23
N PRO A 875 64.25 14.71 59.54
CA PRO A 875 63.36 14.65 60.73
C PRO A 875 61.84 14.56 60.40
N THR A 876 60.99 14.59 61.45
CA THR A 876 59.66 15.28 61.52
C THR A 876 58.53 14.96 60.51
N SER A 877 57.23 15.15 60.78
CA SER A 877 56.38 15.28 61.98
C SER A 877 54.91 15.31 61.45
N THR A 878 53.82 15.71 62.11
CA THR A 878 53.48 16.23 63.45
C THR A 878 51.99 15.90 63.67
N GLU A 879 51.55 15.83 64.94
CA GLU A 879 50.28 16.40 65.49
C GLU A 879 48.90 16.28 64.75
N ALA A 880 47.75 16.22 65.46
CA ALA A 880 47.49 15.93 66.88
C ALA A 880 45.98 15.78 67.19
N THR A 881 45.70 15.14 68.32
CA THR A 881 44.71 15.51 69.35
C THR A 881 43.22 15.75 69.06
N LEU A 882 42.40 14.93 69.76
CA LEU A 882 41.27 15.34 70.66
C LEU A 882 39.98 15.92 69.98
N ARG A 883 38.77 15.83 70.56
CA ARG A 883 38.30 15.22 71.83
C ARG A 883 36.78 14.89 71.80
N GLU A 884 36.35 14.10 72.81
CA GLU A 884 35.13 14.23 73.66
C GLU A 884 33.92 15.09 73.19
N SER A 885 32.64 14.75 73.49
CA SER A 885 32.07 13.66 74.31
C SER A 885 30.52 13.59 74.23
N ALA A 886 29.96 12.57 74.92
CA ALA A 886 28.63 12.52 75.57
C ALA A 886 27.39 12.01 74.79
N GLU A 887 26.50 11.40 75.60
CA GLU A 887 25.24 10.73 75.29
C GLU A 887 24.11 11.76 74.97
N HIS A 888 22.96 11.43 74.36
CA HIS A 888 21.92 10.56 74.94
C HIS A 888 20.77 10.20 73.96
N THR A 889 20.20 9.00 74.13
CA THR A 889 18.83 8.49 73.80
C THR A 889 17.91 9.21 72.77
N ALA A 890 17.36 8.44 71.81
CA ALA A 890 15.91 8.13 71.63
C ALA A 890 15.42 7.95 70.15
N GLU A 891 14.59 6.92 69.96
CA GLU A 891 13.48 6.72 69.00
C GLU A 891 13.54 7.11 67.49
N SER A 892 13.53 6.05 66.67
CA SER A 892 12.46 5.75 65.67
C SER A 892 12.49 6.28 64.21
N THR A 893 11.93 5.42 63.34
CA THR A 893 11.23 5.70 62.06
C THR A 893 12.03 6.01 60.77
N THR A 894 12.37 4.89 60.09
CA THR A 894 12.03 4.57 58.67
C THR A 894 12.61 5.34 57.47
N SER A 895 12.97 4.54 56.45
CA SER A 895 13.06 4.84 54.99
C SER A 895 14.10 5.87 54.50
N SER A 896 14.72 5.73 53.32
CA SER A 896 14.88 4.57 52.42
C SER A 896 15.87 4.96 51.30
N GLU A 897 16.55 3.98 50.68
CA GLU A 897 17.09 4.07 49.30
C GLU A 897 18.17 5.15 49.02
N GLU A 898 18.94 5.09 47.93
CA GLU A 898 19.58 3.89 47.37
C GLU A 898 20.98 4.21 46.80
N LYS A 899 21.61 3.17 46.25
CA LYS A 899 22.86 3.11 45.47
C LYS A 899 23.17 4.36 44.63
N SER A 900 24.46 4.65 44.45
CA SER A 900 25.07 4.43 43.14
C SER A 900 26.60 4.37 43.18
N VAL A 901 27.14 3.52 42.31
CA VAL A 901 28.57 3.46 41.93
C VAL A 901 28.62 3.55 40.42
N PRO A 902 29.57 4.33 39.87
CA PRO A 902 30.06 4.08 38.52
C PRO A 902 31.60 3.88 38.52
N ALA A 903 32.22 3.29 37.49
CA ALA A 903 31.82 2.27 36.52
C ALA A 903 33.04 1.97 35.64
N SER A 904 33.31 0.71 35.32
CA SER A 904 34.29 0.30 34.30
C SER A 904 34.00 -1.15 33.89
N SER A 905 34.36 -1.64 32.70
CA SER A 905 34.70 -1.00 31.41
C SER A 905 34.81 -2.09 30.33
N ASP A 906 34.51 -1.76 29.07
CA ASP A 906 35.00 -2.42 27.84
C ASP A 906 34.78 -3.95 27.59
N LYS A 907 34.14 -4.24 26.43
CA LYS A 907 34.54 -5.24 25.39
C LYS A 907 34.62 -6.74 25.83
N VAL A 908 34.65 -7.77 24.97
CA VAL A 908 35.10 -7.99 23.58
C VAL A 908 34.07 -8.89 22.82
N SER A 909 34.34 -9.21 21.55
CA SER A 909 33.68 -10.18 20.66
C SER A 909 33.59 -11.62 21.25
N ASP A 910 32.86 -12.59 20.70
CA ASP A 910 32.65 -12.97 19.28
C ASP A 910 31.17 -13.10 18.82
#